data_AF-A0A8H6WE12-F1
#
_entry.id   AF-A0A8H6WE12-F1
#
_cell.length_a   1.000
_cell.length_b   1.000
_cell.length_c   1.000
_cell.angle_alpha   90.00
_cell.angle_beta   90.00
_cell.angle_gamma   90.00
#
_symmetry.space_group_name_H-M   'P 1'
#
loop_
_entity.id
_entity.type
_entity.pdbx_description
1 polymer ?
#
loop_
_entity_poly.entity_id
_entity_poly.type
_entity_poly.pdbx_seq_one_letter_code
_entity_poly.pdbx_strand_id
1 'polypeptide(L)'
;MRRDVRILLVGDEGVGKSTIVTSLIKEAYVSHVQHVVPEVTIPPEVTPENVTTYIVDSGAGPDDRAHLESEIRKAHVICVVYSVDNPNSFDRIPTYWLPHFRQLGVNVPVILVGNKIDLRGGEVTNEALEEEILPIMNEFKEVETCIECSAKTPLNISEVFYFAQKAVLHPTAPLYDSRDHVLKPACMNALRRIFKLCDTNKDGILDPAELNEFQRKCFDAPLQAQELEGIRQMVRDNTNGGVHEDGLTEIGFLYLHTTFIQRGRLETTWTVLRKFGYAEDLRLTEGFLLPKFDVALDCSVELSPLGYQFFTDLFETFDKDQDGALKTAELDQVFSTSPGNPWSTQKFPDTTLSDDSGAVTLQGWLAQWSMTTLLDHKTTLAYLAYLGYPNEPRTGALQVTRPRKTDRRKGKVTRNVFLCYVCGAAGSGKTSLLKAFAGKPITSLYEPTSKMLSVVNSVAIDGSEKYLVMQEFGSKYEAETLRNPKKTDLADVIVYVHDSSDTNSFSYISNLRQQYSLDHIPTLFVATKSDLDLAQQRHEVQPDVYCRRLGLQMPVAVSVKAGQTADVFHEICRIAMNPHTAIPGGADRALTAAARLRTYITVTAILGGCTAAAVAFYRTMRVGGGLSGSGFNLHVLFSQWLSRTMALPSHQLVYSFTTVYNMDEDMDFDGSNVPQVPNNGDQMQQQPYNGQMMGVDDGRKMLDLVFIQDCTGSQGSYISSATKNIEQICAAIFESGKLQTREDLRVGLVAFRDHPPQDHTYVTKNFGFSSDIAKVQKDLSTLYASGGGDGPEAVTAAMAEVLGMDWRPEATKMVVLIADAPPHGIGEYGDGFDDGSPDNNDPLQLARTMASRGITLFFVACEPALSGYSYATDFYRAITNITSGLMLPLTTADLLAHAIVGSVLENLDMERLVREVGHAVAARILGNNESVDEVARELHEKLLLRNESTKKVVIESIYKDSEESRHNVDIYTQAANLQEARPHLKRVSGTRFTDKYLESRSQSTRSTYGSSYSYPFAPATPPRSPTKSPASSPKIGSPGSPPRKVVTDFAAFGAPKNASVFGTAVSSTPFSLAGGKAAFGGIRGGARGGFDDDEDEDDDGRQKVELREDSITLDQARRIAMQSAWRSARA
;
A
#
# COMPACT_ATOMS: atom_id res chain seq x y z
N MET A 1 -15.90 6.26 -1.74
CA MET A 1 -16.83 5.23 -2.25
C MET A 1 -17.82 4.92 -1.13
N ARG A 2 -19.11 4.66 -1.44
CA ARG A 2 -20.05 4.17 -0.43
C ARG A 2 -19.49 2.91 0.24
N ARG A 3 -19.59 2.84 1.57
CA ARG A 3 -19.12 1.69 2.36
C ARG A 3 -20.20 0.62 2.51
N ASP A 4 -21.44 0.99 2.18
CA ASP A 4 -22.61 0.16 2.33
C ASP A 4 -23.66 0.37 1.23
N VAL A 5 -24.41 -0.69 0.94
CA VAL A 5 -25.51 -0.72 -0.02
C VAL A 5 -26.76 -1.29 0.65
N ARG A 6 -27.91 -0.64 0.46
CA ARG A 6 -29.19 -1.07 1.04
C ARG A 6 -30.17 -1.41 -0.08
N ILE A 7 -30.43 -2.70 -0.23
CA ILE A 7 -31.29 -3.29 -1.25
C ILE A 7 -32.66 -3.56 -0.64
N LEU A 8 -33.70 -2.88 -1.14
CA LEU A 8 -35.08 -3.08 -0.71
C LEU A 8 -35.84 -3.92 -1.74
N LEU A 9 -36.41 -5.05 -1.32
CA LEU A 9 -37.34 -5.83 -2.14
C LEU A 9 -38.77 -5.34 -1.90
N VAL A 10 -39.45 -4.94 -2.98
CA VAL A 10 -40.85 -4.52 -2.99
C VAL A 10 -41.61 -5.26 -4.07
N GLY A 11 -42.94 -5.23 -4.03
CA GLY A 11 -43.78 -5.98 -4.97
C GLY A 11 -45.04 -6.51 -4.29
N ASP A 12 -45.95 -7.00 -5.12
CA ASP A 12 -47.26 -7.46 -4.67
C ASP A 12 -47.19 -8.65 -3.70
N GLU A 13 -48.31 -8.95 -3.02
CA GLU A 13 -48.41 -10.13 -2.17
C GLU A 13 -48.27 -11.41 -3.02
N GLY A 14 -47.52 -12.40 -2.51
CA GLY A 14 -47.36 -13.70 -3.18
C GLY A 14 -46.37 -13.75 -4.36
N VAL A 15 -45.68 -12.65 -4.70
CA VAL A 15 -44.66 -12.63 -5.78
C VAL A 15 -43.33 -13.30 -5.40
N GLY A 16 -43.10 -13.57 -4.12
CA GLY A 16 -41.94 -14.33 -3.64
C GLY A 16 -40.72 -13.52 -3.18
N LYS A 17 -40.92 -12.29 -2.66
CA LYS A 17 -39.87 -11.45 -2.06
C LYS A 17 -39.09 -12.18 -0.96
N SER A 18 -39.79 -12.66 0.06
CA SER A 18 -39.23 -13.40 1.20
C SER A 18 -38.52 -14.69 0.77
N THR A 19 -39.02 -15.37 -0.27
CA THR A 19 -38.38 -16.58 -0.81
C THR A 19 -37.10 -16.26 -1.56
N ILE A 20 -37.00 -15.14 -2.27
CA ILE A 20 -35.75 -14.71 -2.92
C ILE A 20 -34.66 -14.46 -1.86
N VAL A 21 -35.00 -13.70 -0.82
CA VAL A 21 -34.07 -13.40 0.29
C VAL A 21 -33.63 -14.69 1.00
N THR A 22 -34.59 -15.57 1.31
CA THR A 22 -34.28 -16.82 2.01
C THR A 22 -33.46 -17.78 1.16
N SER A 23 -33.74 -17.86 -0.15
CA SER A 23 -32.98 -18.70 -1.09
C SER A 23 -31.55 -18.21 -1.27
N LEU A 24 -31.28 -16.90 -1.18
CA LEU A 24 -29.91 -16.36 -1.15
C LEU A 24 -29.15 -16.85 0.10
N ILE A 25 -29.75 -16.73 1.28
CA ILE A 25 -29.07 -17.04 2.56
C ILE A 25 -28.85 -18.54 2.74
N LYS A 26 -29.85 -19.35 2.39
CA LYS A 26 -29.82 -20.81 2.63
C LYS A 26 -29.31 -21.61 1.44
N GLU A 27 -29.14 -20.96 0.30
CA GLU A 27 -28.75 -21.59 -0.97
C GLU A 27 -29.66 -22.74 -1.39
N ALA A 28 -30.90 -22.69 -0.91
CA ALA A 28 -31.90 -23.73 -1.08
C ALA A 28 -33.29 -23.12 -0.93
N TYR A 29 -34.25 -23.69 -1.65
CA TYR A 29 -35.64 -23.28 -1.54
C TYR A 29 -36.24 -23.67 -0.19
N VAL A 30 -36.96 -22.74 0.43
CA VAL A 30 -37.71 -22.96 1.67
C VAL A 30 -39.20 -22.81 1.39
N SER A 31 -39.96 -23.88 1.61
CA SER A 31 -41.40 -23.92 1.34
C SER A 31 -42.24 -23.09 2.33
N HIS A 32 -41.76 -22.93 3.57
CA HIS A 32 -42.45 -22.19 4.62
C HIS A 32 -41.55 -21.07 5.15
N VAL A 33 -41.81 -19.84 4.67
CA VAL A 33 -41.11 -18.62 5.07
C VAL A 33 -42.11 -17.69 5.77
N GLN A 34 -41.65 -16.95 6.76
CA GLN A 34 -42.44 -15.87 7.37
C GLN A 34 -42.81 -14.79 6.36
N HIS A 35 -43.87 -14.03 6.64
CA HIS A 35 -44.43 -13.03 5.72
C HIS A 35 -43.43 -11.91 5.35
N VAL A 36 -42.55 -11.52 6.28
CA VAL A 36 -41.45 -10.58 6.06
C VAL A 36 -40.22 -11.13 6.77
N VAL A 37 -39.13 -11.34 6.06
CA VAL A 37 -37.84 -11.80 6.61
C VAL A 37 -37.14 -10.63 7.34
N PRO A 38 -36.41 -10.86 8.46
CA PRO A 38 -35.67 -9.78 9.12
C PRO A 38 -34.57 -9.27 8.19
N GLU A 39 -34.13 -8.03 8.40
CA GLU A 39 -33.04 -7.45 7.62
C GLU A 39 -31.79 -8.35 7.67
N VAL A 40 -31.21 -8.59 6.50
CA VAL A 40 -30.03 -9.42 6.32
C VAL A 40 -28.84 -8.52 6.04
N THR A 41 -27.78 -8.66 6.83
CA THR A 41 -26.52 -7.95 6.60
C THR A 41 -25.50 -8.92 6.03
N ILE A 42 -25.04 -8.63 4.82
CA ILE A 42 -23.94 -9.31 4.16
C ILE A 42 -22.68 -8.47 4.42
N PRO A 43 -21.67 -9.01 5.13
CA PRO A 43 -20.46 -8.26 5.44
C PRO A 43 -19.60 -8.06 4.17
N PRO A 44 -18.69 -7.06 4.15
CA PRO A 44 -18.00 -6.67 2.92
C PRO A 44 -17.13 -7.79 2.34
N GLU A 45 -16.53 -8.63 3.19
CA GLU A 45 -15.59 -9.70 2.80
C GLU A 45 -16.22 -10.79 1.92
N VAL A 46 -17.55 -10.90 1.92
CA VAL A 46 -18.29 -11.88 1.11
C VAL A 46 -18.97 -11.26 -0.11
N THR A 47 -18.82 -9.95 -0.32
CA THR A 47 -19.35 -9.26 -1.51
C THR A 47 -18.26 -9.01 -2.55
N PRO A 48 -18.53 -9.14 -3.86
CA PRO A 48 -17.52 -8.90 -4.90
C PRO A 48 -16.90 -7.50 -4.86
N GLU A 49 -17.67 -6.52 -4.40
CA GLU A 49 -17.31 -5.10 -4.38
C GLU A 49 -16.76 -4.63 -3.02
N ASN A 50 -16.58 -5.55 -2.07
CA ASN A 50 -16.09 -5.29 -0.71
C ASN A 50 -16.90 -4.21 0.04
N VAL A 51 -18.23 -4.24 -0.06
CA VAL A 51 -19.16 -3.31 0.61
C VAL A 51 -20.20 -4.03 1.44
N THR A 52 -20.52 -3.48 2.61
CA THR A 52 -21.56 -4.06 3.47
C THR A 52 -22.91 -3.95 2.78
N THR A 53 -23.63 -5.06 2.61
CA THR A 53 -24.92 -5.06 1.89
C THR A 53 -26.07 -5.44 2.80
N TYR A 54 -27.02 -4.53 2.96
CA TYR A 54 -28.25 -4.72 3.72
C TYR A 54 -29.37 -5.12 2.77
N ILE A 55 -29.98 -6.28 2.97
CA ILE A 55 -31.12 -6.77 2.18
C ILE A 55 -32.38 -6.72 3.05
N VAL A 56 -33.39 -6.08 2.51
CA VAL A 56 -34.58 -5.69 3.26
C VAL A 56 -35.80 -6.24 2.53
N ASP A 57 -36.51 -7.15 3.20
CA ASP A 57 -37.79 -7.65 2.75
C ASP A 57 -38.91 -6.72 3.22
N SER A 58 -39.97 -6.56 2.43
CA SER A 58 -41.08 -5.66 2.76
C SER A 58 -42.43 -6.37 2.71
N GLY A 59 -43.31 -5.98 3.64
CA GLY A 59 -44.71 -6.41 3.65
C GLY A 59 -45.52 -5.70 2.56
N ALA A 60 -46.45 -6.43 1.94
CA ALA A 60 -47.36 -5.90 0.93
C ALA A 60 -48.77 -5.58 1.48
N GLY A 61 -48.98 -5.78 2.79
CA GLY A 61 -50.29 -5.61 3.44
C GLY A 61 -50.66 -4.14 3.72
N PRO A 62 -51.96 -3.81 3.89
CA PRO A 62 -52.41 -2.46 4.21
C PRO A 62 -51.81 -1.91 5.53
N ASP A 63 -51.59 -2.80 6.49
CA ASP A 63 -51.07 -2.46 7.82
C ASP A 63 -49.57 -2.10 7.79
N ASP A 64 -48.82 -2.56 6.77
CA ASP A 64 -47.38 -2.34 6.63
C ASP A 64 -47.04 -1.05 5.86
N ARG A 65 -48.05 -0.31 5.37
CA ARG A 65 -47.85 0.79 4.42
C ARG A 65 -46.92 1.89 4.94
N ALA A 66 -47.10 2.33 6.19
CA ALA A 66 -46.26 3.36 6.78
C ALA A 66 -44.80 2.90 6.94
N HIS A 67 -44.60 1.62 7.23
CA HIS A 67 -43.28 1.02 7.33
C HIS A 67 -42.62 0.90 5.95
N LEU A 68 -43.34 0.39 4.94
CA LEU A 68 -42.89 0.32 3.56
C LEU A 68 -42.43 1.70 3.02
N GLU A 69 -43.22 2.75 3.24
CA GLU A 69 -42.85 4.11 2.82
C GLU A 69 -41.60 4.63 3.55
N SER A 70 -41.36 4.23 4.81
CA SER A 70 -40.11 4.51 5.53
C SER A 70 -38.93 3.78 4.88
N GLU A 71 -39.11 2.50 4.56
CA GLU A 71 -38.04 1.67 3.98
C GLU A 71 -37.68 2.09 2.56
N ILE A 72 -38.66 2.49 1.74
CA ILE A 72 -38.44 3.06 0.39
C ILE A 72 -37.55 4.31 0.47
N ARG A 73 -37.75 5.19 1.46
CA ARG A 73 -36.94 6.41 1.61
C ARG A 73 -35.49 6.14 2.04
N LYS A 74 -35.22 4.99 2.66
CA LYS A 74 -33.87 4.57 3.10
C LYS A 74 -33.14 3.73 2.05
N ALA A 75 -33.82 3.24 1.03
CA ALA A 75 -33.24 2.34 0.03
C ALA A 75 -32.13 3.04 -0.76
N HIS A 76 -31.05 2.32 -1.03
CA HIS A 76 -30.04 2.74 -2.01
C HIS A 76 -30.38 2.23 -3.41
N VAL A 77 -31.10 1.10 -3.50
CA VAL A 77 -31.65 0.49 -4.71
C VAL A 77 -32.92 -0.28 -4.36
N ILE A 78 -33.88 -0.30 -5.28
CA ILE A 78 -35.17 -0.98 -5.10
C ILE A 78 -35.30 -2.11 -6.12
N CYS A 79 -35.51 -3.34 -5.65
CA CYS A 79 -35.84 -4.49 -6.46
C CYS A 79 -37.37 -4.67 -6.48
N VAL A 80 -38.02 -4.39 -7.61
CA VAL A 80 -39.46 -4.56 -7.78
C VAL A 80 -39.72 -5.97 -8.30
N VAL A 81 -40.21 -6.84 -7.41
CA VAL A 81 -40.48 -8.25 -7.70
C VAL A 81 -41.88 -8.44 -8.23
N TYR A 82 -42.00 -9.08 -9.38
CA TYR A 82 -43.25 -9.56 -9.95
C TYR A 82 -43.18 -11.07 -10.18
N SER A 83 -44.34 -11.70 -10.34
CA SER A 83 -44.46 -13.15 -10.53
C SER A 83 -44.81 -13.41 -11.99
N VAL A 84 -44.05 -14.25 -12.68
CA VAL A 84 -44.29 -14.53 -14.11
C VAL A 84 -45.59 -15.31 -14.37
N ASP A 85 -46.12 -16.00 -13.36
CA ASP A 85 -47.42 -16.68 -13.36
C ASP A 85 -48.59 -15.76 -12.97
N ASN A 86 -48.33 -14.49 -12.62
CA ASN A 86 -49.35 -13.50 -12.27
C ASN A 86 -49.18 -12.19 -13.07
N PRO A 87 -49.80 -12.07 -14.24
CA PRO A 87 -49.68 -10.88 -15.10
C PRO A 87 -50.06 -9.57 -14.41
N ASN A 88 -51.03 -9.58 -13.48
CA ASN A 88 -51.43 -8.38 -12.75
C ASN A 88 -50.28 -7.78 -11.93
N SER A 89 -49.35 -8.61 -11.44
CA SER A 89 -48.19 -8.13 -10.67
C SER A 89 -47.19 -7.36 -11.54
N PHE A 90 -47.11 -7.69 -12.84
CA PHE A 90 -46.31 -6.96 -13.82
C PHE A 90 -46.97 -5.64 -14.22
N ASP A 91 -48.27 -5.64 -14.52
CA ASP A 91 -49.04 -4.44 -14.89
C ASP A 91 -49.00 -3.35 -13.81
N ARG A 92 -48.83 -3.75 -12.54
CA ARG A 92 -48.70 -2.84 -11.40
C ARG A 92 -47.36 -2.12 -11.29
N ILE A 93 -46.33 -2.54 -12.02
CA ILE A 93 -45.02 -1.87 -12.03
C ILE A 93 -45.15 -0.42 -12.53
N PRO A 94 -45.62 -0.16 -13.77
CA PRO A 94 -45.78 1.21 -14.26
C PRO A 94 -47.00 1.94 -13.70
N THR A 95 -48.05 1.23 -13.28
CA THR A 95 -49.31 1.85 -12.83
C THR A 95 -49.36 2.20 -11.35
N TYR A 96 -48.55 1.53 -10.51
CA TYR A 96 -48.53 1.73 -9.06
C TYR A 96 -47.12 1.90 -8.50
N TRP A 97 -46.23 0.92 -8.64
CA TRP A 97 -44.96 0.89 -7.92
C TRP A 97 -44.03 2.05 -8.29
N LEU A 98 -43.73 2.24 -9.57
CA LEU A 98 -42.84 3.31 -10.03
C LEU A 98 -43.42 4.72 -9.76
N PRO A 99 -44.70 5.03 -10.06
CA PRO A 99 -45.32 6.29 -9.65
C PRO A 99 -45.30 6.54 -8.15
N HIS A 100 -45.43 5.50 -7.33
CA HIS A 100 -45.43 5.62 -5.87
C HIS A 100 -44.05 6.03 -5.34
N PHE A 101 -42.94 5.48 -5.87
CA PHE A 101 -41.59 5.91 -5.48
C PHE A 101 -41.36 7.40 -5.79
N ARG A 102 -41.80 7.85 -6.97
CA ARG A 102 -41.75 9.26 -7.36
C ARG A 102 -42.57 10.16 -6.44
N GLN A 103 -43.77 9.72 -6.04
CA GLN A 103 -44.63 10.46 -5.09
C GLN A 103 -43.95 10.65 -3.72
N LEU A 104 -43.12 9.69 -3.30
CA LEU A 104 -42.34 9.76 -2.06
C LEU A 104 -41.06 10.61 -2.20
N GLY A 105 -40.75 11.09 -3.41
CA GLY A 105 -39.53 11.85 -3.71
C GLY A 105 -38.27 10.99 -3.79
N VAL A 106 -38.42 9.67 -3.99
CA VAL A 106 -37.29 8.74 -4.06
C VAL A 106 -36.84 8.58 -5.52
N ASN A 107 -35.54 8.83 -5.75
CA ASN A 107 -34.90 8.73 -7.05
C ASN A 107 -33.62 7.89 -6.93
N VAL A 108 -33.81 6.59 -6.74
CA VAL A 108 -32.74 5.59 -6.63
C VAL A 108 -32.90 4.56 -7.75
N PRO A 109 -31.82 3.83 -8.12
CA PRO A 109 -31.92 2.78 -9.13
C PRO A 109 -33.00 1.74 -8.80
N VAL A 110 -33.67 1.25 -9.84
CA VAL A 110 -34.71 0.23 -9.76
C VAL A 110 -34.33 -0.96 -10.64
N ILE A 111 -34.39 -2.16 -10.06
CA ILE A 111 -34.20 -3.44 -10.75
C ILE A 111 -35.54 -4.15 -10.80
N LEU A 112 -36.02 -4.50 -12.00
CA LEU A 112 -37.22 -5.32 -12.14
C LEU A 112 -36.84 -6.80 -11.97
N VAL A 113 -37.60 -7.55 -11.17
CA VAL A 113 -37.28 -8.94 -10.85
C VAL A 113 -38.47 -9.84 -11.17
N GLY A 114 -38.38 -10.58 -12.28
CA GLY A 114 -39.38 -11.57 -12.69
C GLY A 114 -39.14 -12.91 -12.02
N ASN A 115 -39.85 -13.20 -10.94
CA ASN A 115 -39.69 -14.43 -10.15
C ASN A 115 -40.62 -15.56 -10.61
N LYS A 116 -40.29 -16.79 -10.23
CA LYS A 116 -41.02 -18.04 -10.50
C LYS A 116 -40.98 -18.50 -11.97
N ILE A 117 -39.85 -18.27 -12.65
CA ILE A 117 -39.68 -18.74 -14.04
C ILE A 117 -39.80 -20.25 -14.21
N ASP A 118 -39.67 -21.02 -13.14
CA ASP A 118 -39.96 -22.46 -13.13
C ASP A 118 -41.43 -22.81 -13.42
N LEU A 119 -42.36 -21.85 -13.29
CA LEU A 119 -43.78 -22.02 -13.61
C LEU A 119 -44.13 -21.60 -15.03
N ARG A 120 -43.18 -21.03 -15.78
CA ARG A 120 -43.38 -20.62 -17.17
C ARG A 120 -43.31 -21.86 -18.08
N GLY A 121 -44.35 -22.09 -18.87
CA GLY A 121 -44.38 -23.16 -19.87
C GLY A 121 -43.94 -22.65 -21.25
N GLY A 122 -43.01 -23.36 -21.90
CA GLY A 122 -42.54 -23.08 -23.27
C GLY A 122 -41.18 -22.35 -23.33
N GLU A 123 -40.57 -22.32 -24.53
CA GLU A 123 -39.40 -21.48 -24.80
C GLU A 123 -39.88 -20.03 -25.01
N VAL A 124 -39.60 -19.15 -24.06
CA VAL A 124 -39.72 -17.70 -24.26
C VAL A 124 -38.36 -17.20 -24.71
N THR A 125 -38.30 -16.55 -25.86
CA THR A 125 -37.06 -15.92 -26.33
C THR A 125 -36.84 -14.62 -25.56
N ASN A 126 -35.58 -14.24 -25.37
CA ASN A 126 -35.23 -12.98 -24.72
C ASN A 126 -35.92 -11.79 -25.41
N GLU A 127 -36.13 -11.86 -26.74
CA GLU A 127 -36.80 -10.82 -27.52
C GLU A 127 -38.22 -10.50 -27.03
N ALA A 128 -38.99 -11.50 -26.61
CA ALA A 128 -40.37 -11.29 -26.15
C ALA A 128 -40.42 -10.55 -24.80
N LEU A 129 -39.50 -10.87 -23.88
CA LEU A 129 -39.38 -10.16 -22.60
C LEU A 129 -38.98 -8.69 -22.82
N GLU A 130 -38.14 -8.45 -23.82
CA GLU A 130 -37.58 -7.14 -24.09
C GLU A 130 -38.61 -6.20 -24.71
N GLU A 131 -39.48 -6.71 -25.58
CA GLU A 131 -40.64 -5.97 -26.09
C GLU A 131 -41.57 -5.50 -24.97
N GLU A 132 -41.73 -6.29 -23.89
CA GLU A 132 -42.57 -5.94 -22.74
C GLU A 132 -41.91 -4.93 -21.80
N ILE A 133 -40.59 -5.01 -21.59
CA ILE A 133 -39.86 -4.17 -20.62
C ILE A 133 -39.44 -2.82 -21.21
N LEU A 134 -39.14 -2.76 -22.51
CA LEU A 134 -38.67 -1.57 -23.23
C LEU A 134 -39.54 -0.31 -22.99
N PRO A 135 -40.88 -0.37 -23.07
CA PRO A 135 -41.73 0.78 -22.80
C PRO A 135 -41.54 1.33 -21.39
N ILE A 136 -41.39 0.46 -20.39
CA ILE A 136 -41.20 0.85 -18.99
C ILE A 136 -39.85 1.55 -18.81
N MET A 137 -38.76 1.00 -19.34
CA MET A 137 -37.43 1.62 -19.25
C MET A 137 -37.33 2.97 -19.98
N ASN A 138 -38.14 3.15 -21.03
CA ASN A 138 -38.20 4.42 -21.76
C ASN A 138 -38.90 5.52 -20.96
N GLU A 139 -39.98 5.17 -20.25
CA GLU A 139 -40.77 6.09 -19.40
C GLU A 139 -40.12 6.35 -18.03
N PHE A 140 -39.52 5.32 -17.43
CA PHE A 140 -38.96 5.34 -16.08
C PHE A 140 -37.44 5.17 -16.11
N LYS A 141 -36.71 6.30 -16.02
CA LYS A 141 -35.25 6.37 -16.13
C LYS A 141 -34.50 5.84 -14.92
N GLU A 142 -35.21 5.68 -13.81
CA GLU A 142 -34.73 4.99 -12.62
C GLU A 142 -34.64 3.46 -12.83
N VAL A 143 -35.35 2.89 -13.81
CA VAL A 143 -35.27 1.44 -14.11
C VAL A 143 -34.00 1.16 -14.90
N GLU A 144 -33.08 0.41 -14.30
CA GLU A 144 -31.79 0.10 -14.91
C GLU A 144 -31.82 -1.19 -15.74
N THR A 145 -32.41 -2.25 -15.20
CA THR A 145 -32.46 -3.56 -15.87
C THR A 145 -33.62 -4.41 -15.33
N CYS A 146 -33.90 -5.51 -16.03
CA CYS A 146 -34.82 -6.56 -15.63
C CYS A 146 -34.08 -7.89 -15.53
N ILE A 147 -34.33 -8.64 -14.46
CA ILE A 147 -33.70 -9.94 -14.20
C ILE A 147 -34.80 -10.95 -13.90
N GLU A 148 -34.80 -12.04 -14.65
CA GLU A 148 -35.69 -13.16 -14.40
C GLU A 148 -34.99 -14.22 -13.53
N CYS A 149 -35.67 -14.70 -12.49
CA CYS A 149 -35.12 -15.62 -11.50
C CYS A 149 -36.14 -16.68 -11.04
N SER A 150 -35.64 -17.74 -10.43
CA SER A 150 -36.47 -18.69 -9.67
C SER A 150 -35.87 -18.94 -8.31
N ALA A 151 -36.57 -18.51 -7.27
CA ALA A 151 -36.23 -18.86 -5.89
C ALA A 151 -36.34 -20.36 -5.61
N LYS A 152 -37.08 -21.12 -6.44
CA LYS A 152 -37.31 -22.56 -6.27
C LYS A 152 -36.15 -23.41 -6.82
N THR A 153 -35.61 -23.04 -7.98
CA THR A 153 -34.46 -23.72 -8.62
C THR A 153 -33.15 -22.95 -8.43
N PRO A 154 -33.01 -22.19 -7.33
CA PRO A 154 -32.10 -21.05 -7.14
C PRO A 154 -31.46 -20.41 -8.40
N LEU A 155 -32.25 -20.17 -9.45
CA LEU A 155 -31.74 -19.64 -10.72
C LEU A 155 -31.73 -18.11 -10.68
N ASN A 156 -30.60 -17.50 -11.04
CA ASN A 156 -30.38 -16.05 -11.12
C ASN A 156 -30.60 -15.26 -9.81
N ILE A 157 -30.59 -15.93 -8.65
CA ILE A 157 -30.83 -15.27 -7.36
C ILE A 157 -29.68 -14.33 -6.99
N SER A 158 -28.44 -14.80 -7.13
CA SER A 158 -27.24 -14.00 -6.85
C SER A 158 -27.13 -12.79 -7.78
N GLU A 159 -27.54 -12.96 -9.04
CA GLU A 159 -27.53 -11.96 -10.10
C GLU A 159 -28.43 -10.77 -9.74
N VAL A 160 -29.62 -11.00 -9.17
CA VAL A 160 -30.50 -9.92 -8.69
C VAL A 160 -29.76 -8.99 -7.74
N PHE A 161 -29.07 -9.55 -6.75
CA PHE A 161 -28.36 -8.77 -5.74
C PHE A 161 -27.06 -8.17 -6.29
N TYR A 162 -26.36 -8.88 -7.17
CA TYR A 162 -25.17 -8.38 -7.86
C TYR A 162 -25.48 -7.14 -8.70
N PHE A 163 -26.49 -7.20 -9.58
CA PHE A 163 -26.88 -6.05 -10.40
C PHE A 163 -27.45 -4.90 -9.56
N ALA A 164 -28.19 -5.19 -8.49
CA ALA A 164 -28.66 -4.17 -7.57
C ALA A 164 -27.48 -3.44 -6.88
N GLN A 165 -26.45 -4.17 -6.45
CA GLN A 165 -25.23 -3.59 -5.89
C GLN A 165 -24.50 -2.74 -6.94
N LYS A 166 -24.32 -3.28 -8.15
CA LYS A 166 -23.64 -2.61 -9.27
C LYS A 166 -24.34 -1.30 -9.67
N ALA A 167 -25.67 -1.26 -9.68
CA ALA A 167 -26.47 -0.07 -9.98
C ALA A 167 -26.15 1.11 -9.04
N VAL A 168 -25.91 0.80 -7.75
CA VAL A 168 -25.57 1.81 -6.74
C VAL A 168 -24.12 2.22 -6.83
N LEU A 169 -23.23 1.26 -7.01
CA LEU A 169 -21.79 1.52 -7.01
C LEU A 169 -21.32 2.12 -8.35
N HIS A 170 -21.98 1.84 -9.47
CA HIS A 170 -21.55 2.28 -10.79
C HIS A 170 -22.70 2.95 -11.55
N PRO A 171 -23.26 4.05 -11.01
CA PRO A 171 -24.47 4.64 -11.57
C PRO A 171 -24.23 5.14 -12.99
N THR A 172 -25.16 4.82 -13.90
CA THR A 172 -25.09 5.27 -15.30
C THR A 172 -25.43 6.75 -15.44
N ALA A 173 -26.37 7.24 -14.62
CA ALA A 173 -26.98 8.56 -14.75
C ALA A 173 -25.98 9.75 -14.75
N PRO A 174 -24.89 9.77 -13.96
CA PRO A 174 -23.90 10.84 -14.05
C PRO A 174 -23.07 10.81 -15.33
N LEU A 175 -22.87 9.62 -15.92
CA LEU A 175 -21.93 9.41 -17.02
C LEU A 175 -22.54 9.65 -18.40
N TYR A 176 -23.77 9.19 -18.61
CA TYR A 176 -24.31 8.98 -19.95
C TYR A 176 -25.80 9.34 -20.04
N ASP A 177 -26.19 9.91 -21.18
CA ASP A 177 -27.59 10.11 -21.54
C ASP A 177 -28.06 8.98 -22.44
N SER A 178 -28.99 8.16 -21.94
CA SER A 178 -29.52 7.01 -22.67
C SER A 178 -30.45 7.40 -23.83
N ARG A 179 -31.01 8.61 -23.85
CA ARG A 179 -31.90 9.07 -24.93
C ARG A 179 -31.10 9.58 -26.12
N ASP A 180 -30.11 10.41 -25.83
CA ASP A 180 -29.29 11.04 -26.86
C ASP A 180 -28.08 10.17 -27.26
N HIS A 181 -27.86 9.06 -26.55
CA HIS A 181 -26.75 8.13 -26.73
C HIS A 181 -25.37 8.82 -26.66
N VAL A 182 -25.20 9.76 -25.74
CA VAL A 182 -23.97 10.56 -25.57
C VAL A 182 -23.52 10.65 -24.12
N LEU A 183 -22.21 10.80 -23.93
CA LEU A 183 -21.64 11.14 -22.62
C LEU A 183 -22.13 12.51 -22.16
N LYS A 184 -22.41 12.64 -20.86
CA LYS A 184 -22.78 13.93 -20.27
C LYS A 184 -21.56 14.86 -20.22
N PRO A 185 -21.74 16.19 -20.34
CA PRO A 185 -20.63 17.15 -20.36
C PRO A 185 -19.67 17.04 -19.16
N ALA A 186 -20.20 16.77 -17.95
CA ALA A 186 -19.37 16.60 -16.76
C ALA A 186 -18.44 15.37 -16.86
N CYS A 187 -18.96 14.25 -17.39
CA CYS A 187 -18.19 13.03 -17.61
C CYS A 187 -17.12 13.24 -18.68
N MET A 188 -17.48 13.90 -19.79
CA MET A 188 -16.52 14.28 -20.82
C MET A 188 -15.39 15.14 -20.26
N ASN A 189 -15.71 16.17 -19.47
CA ASN A 189 -14.70 17.04 -18.88
C ASN A 189 -13.77 16.31 -17.91
N ALA A 190 -14.30 15.36 -17.13
CA ALA A 190 -13.50 14.51 -16.26
C ALA A 190 -12.54 13.61 -17.06
N LEU A 191 -13.05 12.91 -18.07
CA LEU A 191 -12.25 12.04 -18.93
C LEU A 191 -11.21 12.82 -19.75
N ARG A 192 -11.54 14.02 -20.24
CA ARG A 192 -10.58 14.92 -20.90
C ARG A 192 -9.44 15.33 -19.99
N ARG A 193 -9.75 15.66 -18.72
CA ARG A 193 -8.72 15.95 -17.74
C ARG A 193 -7.83 14.72 -17.53
N ILE A 194 -8.42 13.53 -17.39
CA ILE A 194 -7.65 12.28 -17.22
C ILE A 194 -6.74 12.03 -18.42
N PHE A 195 -7.26 12.16 -19.64
CA PHE A 195 -6.48 12.07 -20.87
C PHE A 195 -5.26 12.99 -20.83
N LYS A 196 -5.47 14.29 -20.55
CA LYS A 196 -4.41 15.29 -20.43
C LYS A 196 -3.40 15.00 -19.32
N LEU A 197 -3.77 14.24 -18.30
CA LEU A 197 -2.84 13.84 -17.22
C LEU A 197 -2.04 12.59 -17.59
N CYS A 198 -2.59 11.72 -18.44
CA CYS A 198 -1.91 10.51 -18.91
C CYS A 198 -0.96 10.78 -20.07
N ASP A 199 -1.30 11.75 -20.92
CA ASP A 199 -0.44 12.33 -21.95
C ASP A 199 0.70 13.05 -21.22
N THR A 200 1.82 12.36 -21.03
CA THR A 200 2.92 12.79 -20.15
C THR A 200 3.81 13.78 -20.90
N ASN A 201 4.00 13.57 -22.20
CA ASN A 201 4.83 14.43 -23.05
C ASN A 201 4.06 15.63 -23.66
N LYS A 202 2.73 15.70 -23.48
CA LYS A 202 1.82 16.78 -23.95
C LYS A 202 1.79 16.93 -25.48
N ASP A 203 1.93 15.82 -26.20
CA ASP A 203 1.84 15.77 -27.65
C ASP A 203 0.39 15.64 -28.17
N GLY A 204 -0.58 15.41 -27.27
CA GLY A 204 -2.00 15.30 -27.59
C GLY A 204 -2.46 13.90 -27.99
N ILE A 205 -1.61 12.89 -27.87
CA ILE A 205 -1.94 11.47 -28.05
C ILE A 205 -1.54 10.66 -26.80
N LEU A 206 -2.07 9.44 -26.67
CA LEU A 206 -1.58 8.46 -25.72
C LEU A 206 -0.87 7.36 -26.50
N ASP A 207 0.44 7.35 -26.40
CA ASP A 207 1.29 6.36 -27.05
C ASP A 207 1.19 4.97 -26.35
N PRO A 208 1.81 3.89 -26.88
CA PRO A 208 1.71 2.58 -26.23
C PRO A 208 2.33 2.54 -24.82
N ALA A 209 3.31 3.38 -24.50
CA ALA A 209 3.91 3.43 -23.17
C ALA A 209 2.97 4.13 -22.18
N GLU A 210 2.41 5.27 -22.57
CA GLU A 210 1.45 6.04 -21.77
C GLU A 210 0.14 5.28 -21.54
N LEU A 211 -0.35 4.58 -22.58
CA LEU A 211 -1.52 3.69 -22.43
C LEU A 211 -1.26 2.53 -21.46
N ASN A 212 -0.07 1.94 -21.49
CA ASN A 212 0.30 0.89 -20.56
C ASN A 212 0.46 1.41 -19.13
N GLU A 213 0.99 2.61 -18.96
CA GLU A 213 1.09 3.24 -17.64
C GLU A 213 -0.29 3.61 -17.09
N PHE A 214 -1.16 4.15 -17.93
CA PHE A 214 -2.57 4.36 -17.61
C PHE A 214 -3.26 3.06 -17.17
N GLN A 215 -3.01 1.96 -17.87
CA GLN A 215 -3.58 0.64 -17.56
C GLN A 215 -3.05 0.08 -16.24
N ARG A 216 -1.73 0.15 -16.00
CA ARG A 216 -1.14 -0.23 -14.70
C ARG A 216 -1.74 0.61 -13.57
N LYS A 217 -1.86 1.92 -13.75
CA LYS A 217 -2.42 2.81 -12.72
C LYS A 217 -3.89 2.47 -12.39
N CYS A 218 -4.69 2.18 -13.42
CA CYS A 218 -6.13 2.01 -13.24
C CYS A 218 -6.54 0.57 -12.88
N PHE A 219 -5.83 -0.43 -13.41
CA PHE A 219 -6.24 -1.83 -13.40
C PHE A 219 -5.13 -2.80 -12.96
N ASP A 220 -3.98 -2.27 -12.50
CA ASP A 220 -2.85 -3.04 -11.97
C ASP A 220 -2.29 -4.10 -12.94
N ALA A 221 -2.53 -3.92 -14.24
CA ALA A 221 -2.05 -4.78 -15.32
C ALA A 221 -1.75 -3.97 -16.60
N PRO A 222 -0.69 -4.30 -17.36
CA PRO A 222 -0.44 -3.71 -18.69
C PRO A 222 -1.25 -4.44 -19.78
N LEU A 223 -1.44 -3.78 -20.93
CA LEU A 223 -2.02 -4.39 -22.12
C LEU A 223 -0.96 -5.11 -22.94
N GLN A 224 -1.32 -6.26 -23.52
CA GLN A 224 -0.47 -6.92 -24.51
C GLN A 224 -0.49 -6.13 -25.82
N ALA A 225 0.62 -6.18 -26.58
CA ALA A 225 0.75 -5.42 -27.83
C ALA A 225 -0.37 -5.73 -28.85
N GLN A 226 -0.84 -6.97 -28.89
CA GLN A 226 -1.93 -7.40 -29.78
C GLN A 226 -3.29 -6.83 -29.35
N GLU A 227 -3.55 -6.72 -28.05
CA GLU A 227 -4.78 -6.13 -27.51
C GLU A 227 -4.84 -4.64 -27.81
N LEU A 228 -3.70 -3.96 -27.65
CA LEU A 228 -3.57 -2.53 -27.87
C LEU A 228 -3.79 -2.17 -29.36
N GLU A 229 -3.28 -2.99 -30.28
CA GLU A 229 -3.58 -2.82 -31.71
C GLU A 229 -5.05 -3.11 -32.04
N GLY A 230 -5.66 -4.10 -31.38
CA GLY A 230 -7.09 -4.37 -31.51
C GLY A 230 -7.96 -3.18 -31.07
N ILE A 231 -7.61 -2.53 -29.96
CA ILE A 231 -8.27 -1.31 -29.48
C ILE A 231 -8.13 -0.19 -30.52
N ARG A 232 -6.92 0.05 -31.02
CA ARG A 232 -6.67 1.09 -32.03
C ARG A 232 -7.46 0.85 -33.29
N GLN A 233 -7.47 -0.38 -33.81
CA GLN A 233 -8.19 -0.71 -35.02
C GLN A 233 -9.70 -0.46 -34.84
N MET A 234 -10.25 -0.87 -33.71
CA MET A 234 -11.66 -0.62 -33.38
C MET A 234 -11.99 0.88 -33.33
N VAL A 235 -11.10 1.71 -32.78
CA VAL A 235 -11.28 3.17 -32.76
C VAL A 235 -11.17 3.76 -34.17
N ARG A 236 -10.17 3.34 -34.97
CA ARG A 236 -9.98 3.79 -36.37
C ARG A 236 -11.22 3.51 -37.21
N ASP A 237 -11.84 2.34 -37.04
CA ASP A 237 -12.98 1.90 -37.84
C ASP A 237 -14.28 2.66 -37.51
N ASN A 238 -14.39 3.22 -36.31
CA ASN A 238 -15.65 3.79 -35.82
C ASN A 238 -15.59 5.30 -35.50
N THR A 239 -14.40 5.90 -35.42
CA THR A 239 -14.23 7.31 -35.05
C THR A 239 -13.15 7.99 -35.88
N ASN A 240 -13.58 8.93 -36.74
CA ASN A 240 -12.66 9.76 -37.50
C ASN A 240 -11.77 10.60 -36.58
N GLY A 241 -10.45 10.50 -36.75
CA GLY A 241 -9.48 11.21 -35.91
C GLY A 241 -9.32 10.64 -34.50
N GLY A 242 -9.83 9.42 -34.23
CA GLY A 242 -9.67 8.76 -32.93
C GLY A 242 -8.27 8.18 -32.66
N VAL A 243 -7.45 7.99 -33.70
CA VAL A 243 -6.07 7.51 -33.61
C VAL A 243 -5.19 8.38 -34.53
N HIS A 244 -4.01 8.78 -34.05
CA HIS A 244 -3.03 9.58 -34.79
C HIS A 244 -1.62 9.10 -34.47
N GLU A 245 -0.76 8.91 -35.48
CA GLU A 245 0.64 8.44 -35.32
C GLU A 245 0.79 7.23 -34.38
N ASP A 246 -0.14 6.27 -34.50
CA ASP A 246 -0.25 5.09 -33.64
C ASP A 246 -0.54 5.41 -32.15
N GLY A 247 -0.82 6.64 -31.75
CA GLY A 247 -1.35 6.99 -30.44
C GLY A 247 -2.88 7.17 -30.44
N LEU A 248 -3.50 6.97 -29.27
CA LEU A 248 -4.93 7.22 -29.08
C LEU A 248 -5.15 8.72 -28.83
N THR A 249 -6.04 9.37 -29.60
CA THR A 249 -6.35 10.79 -29.38
C THR A 249 -7.40 10.99 -28.28
N GLU A 250 -7.61 12.23 -27.81
CA GLU A 250 -8.68 12.55 -26.86
C GLU A 250 -10.05 12.06 -27.36
N ILE A 251 -10.31 12.22 -28.67
CA ILE A 251 -11.56 11.79 -29.31
C ILE A 251 -11.69 10.26 -29.25
N GLY A 252 -10.61 9.54 -29.54
CA GLY A 252 -10.57 8.08 -29.44
C GLY A 252 -10.78 7.59 -28.01
N PHE A 253 -10.16 8.25 -27.04
CA PHE A 253 -10.30 7.95 -25.62
C PHE A 253 -11.75 8.12 -25.13
N LEU A 254 -12.41 9.22 -25.49
CA LEU A 254 -13.83 9.44 -25.18
C LEU A 254 -14.74 8.42 -25.87
N TYR A 255 -14.42 8.03 -27.11
CA TYR A 255 -15.16 6.99 -27.83
C TYR A 255 -15.05 5.62 -27.15
N LEU A 256 -13.86 5.23 -26.67
CA LEU A 256 -13.68 3.98 -25.93
C LEU A 256 -14.56 3.93 -24.68
N HIS A 257 -14.54 4.99 -23.86
CA HIS A 257 -15.38 5.06 -22.67
C HIS A 257 -16.88 5.07 -22.99
N THR A 258 -17.28 5.72 -24.09
CA THR A 258 -18.65 5.65 -24.61
C THR A 258 -19.03 4.20 -24.94
N THR A 259 -18.14 3.48 -25.61
CA THR A 259 -18.35 2.07 -25.99
C THR A 259 -18.43 1.14 -24.77
N PHE A 260 -17.61 1.35 -23.74
CA PHE A 260 -17.70 0.58 -22.50
C PHE A 260 -19.06 0.74 -21.83
N ILE A 261 -19.54 1.98 -21.73
CA ILE A 261 -20.84 2.28 -21.14
C ILE A 261 -21.98 1.65 -21.95
N GLN A 262 -21.96 1.81 -23.28
CA GLN A 262 -22.98 1.22 -24.17
C GLN A 262 -23.02 -0.31 -24.11
N ARG A 263 -21.91 -0.96 -23.75
CA ARG A 263 -21.80 -2.42 -23.57
C ARG A 263 -22.06 -2.88 -22.13
N GLY A 264 -22.56 -2.00 -21.25
CA GLY A 264 -22.86 -2.34 -19.85
C GLY A 264 -21.64 -2.48 -18.94
N ARG A 265 -20.45 -2.06 -19.40
CA ARG A 265 -19.18 -2.08 -18.65
C ARG A 265 -18.89 -0.75 -17.97
N LEU A 266 -19.83 -0.31 -17.14
CA LEU A 266 -19.78 0.97 -16.41
C LEU A 266 -18.63 1.02 -15.40
N GLU A 267 -18.32 -0.13 -14.81
CA GLU A 267 -17.26 -0.34 -13.83
C GLU A 267 -15.90 0.12 -14.36
N THR A 268 -15.58 -0.18 -15.62
CA THR A 268 -14.31 0.21 -16.24
C THR A 268 -14.12 1.73 -16.22
N THR A 269 -15.16 2.49 -16.60
CA THR A 269 -15.12 3.95 -16.59
C THR A 269 -15.08 4.51 -15.17
N TRP A 270 -15.86 3.94 -14.25
CA TRP A 270 -15.87 4.37 -12.85
C TRP A 270 -14.55 4.09 -12.13
N THR A 271 -13.89 2.97 -12.40
CA THR A 271 -12.56 2.64 -11.87
C THR A 271 -11.55 3.70 -12.27
N VAL A 272 -11.53 4.08 -13.56
CA VAL A 272 -10.68 5.16 -14.07
C VAL A 272 -10.99 6.48 -13.36
N LEU A 273 -12.27 6.89 -13.29
CA LEU A 273 -12.66 8.13 -12.61
C LEU A 273 -12.20 8.15 -11.14
N ARG A 274 -12.39 7.05 -10.40
CA ARG A 274 -12.01 6.94 -8.98
C ARG A 274 -10.51 6.95 -8.76
N LYS A 275 -9.73 6.27 -9.60
CA LYS A 275 -8.25 6.28 -9.54
C LYS A 275 -7.68 7.69 -9.76
N PHE A 276 -8.43 8.57 -10.43
CA PHE A 276 -8.10 9.98 -10.60
C PHE A 276 -8.84 10.93 -9.64
N GLY A 277 -9.44 10.39 -8.57
CA GLY A 277 -9.97 11.15 -7.43
C GLY A 277 -11.42 11.61 -7.55
N TYR A 278 -12.14 11.23 -8.61
CA TYR A 278 -13.53 11.63 -8.82
C TYR A 278 -14.51 10.83 -7.95
N ALA A 279 -15.52 11.54 -7.42
CA ALA A 279 -16.69 10.97 -6.76
C ALA A 279 -17.85 10.73 -7.75
N GLU A 280 -18.97 10.23 -7.23
CA GLU A 280 -20.20 9.91 -7.98
C GLU A 280 -20.82 11.16 -8.67
N ASP A 281 -20.58 12.36 -8.15
CA ASP A 281 -21.00 13.64 -8.73
C ASP A 281 -20.01 14.21 -9.76
N LEU A 282 -18.98 13.43 -10.10
CA LEU A 282 -17.90 13.80 -11.01
C LEU A 282 -17.11 15.04 -10.57
N ARG A 283 -17.03 15.27 -9.27
CA ARG A 283 -16.10 16.23 -8.65
C ARG A 283 -14.94 15.51 -7.99
N LEU A 284 -13.78 16.15 -7.95
CA LEU A 284 -12.65 15.64 -7.19
C LEU A 284 -12.96 15.70 -5.70
N THR A 285 -12.71 14.60 -4.99
CA THR A 285 -12.97 14.50 -3.55
C THR A 285 -12.06 15.44 -2.76
N GLU A 286 -12.54 15.94 -1.62
CA GLU A 286 -11.74 16.79 -0.73
C GLU A 286 -10.50 16.05 -0.22
N GLY A 287 -10.64 14.78 0.18
CA GLY A 287 -9.49 13.96 0.60
C GLY A 287 -8.47 13.74 -0.51
N PHE A 288 -8.91 13.70 -1.78
CA PHE A 288 -7.97 13.72 -2.90
C PHE A 288 -7.29 15.08 -3.00
N LEU A 289 -7.99 16.22 -3.02
CA LEU A 289 -7.33 17.52 -3.18
C LEU A 289 -6.49 17.95 -1.97
N LEU A 290 -6.92 17.60 -0.77
CA LEU A 290 -6.36 18.01 0.51
C LEU A 290 -6.13 16.78 1.39
N PRO A 291 -5.11 15.96 1.07
CA PRO A 291 -4.72 14.85 1.95
C PRO A 291 -4.32 15.38 3.34
N LYS A 292 -4.47 14.55 4.37
CA LYS A 292 -4.11 14.91 5.74
C LYS A 292 -2.63 15.31 5.80
N PHE A 293 -2.37 16.54 6.22
CA PHE A 293 -1.02 17.11 6.28
C PHE A 293 -0.94 18.09 7.46
N ASP A 294 -0.55 17.57 8.62
CA ASP A 294 -0.56 18.31 9.87
C ASP A 294 0.71 19.16 10.05
N VAL A 295 0.52 20.47 10.23
CA VAL A 295 1.62 21.44 10.39
C VAL A 295 1.51 22.10 11.76
N ALA A 296 2.55 21.96 12.58
CA ALA A 296 2.62 22.63 13.88
C ALA A 296 2.66 24.16 13.72
N LEU A 297 2.06 24.88 14.68
CA LEU A 297 1.86 26.35 14.63
C LEU A 297 3.15 27.16 14.48
N ASP A 298 4.30 26.65 14.91
CA ASP A 298 5.60 27.33 14.81
C ASP A 298 6.50 26.76 13.71
N CYS A 299 5.99 25.86 12.88
CA CYS A 299 6.64 25.37 11.67
C CYS A 299 6.16 26.13 10.44
N SER A 300 6.82 25.89 9.32
CA SER A 300 6.43 26.37 7.99
C SER A 300 6.59 25.26 6.98
N VAL A 301 5.95 25.40 5.82
CA VAL A 301 5.98 24.39 4.77
C VAL A 301 6.80 24.93 3.60
N GLU A 302 7.66 24.10 3.05
CA GLU A 302 8.43 24.37 1.84
C GLU A 302 8.19 23.26 0.83
N LEU A 303 8.55 23.50 -0.43
CA LEU A 303 8.65 22.42 -1.41
C LEU A 303 9.81 21.49 -1.02
N SER A 304 9.56 20.19 -1.12
CA SER A 304 10.63 19.18 -1.03
C SER A 304 11.42 19.14 -2.34
N PRO A 305 12.57 18.44 -2.40
CA PRO A 305 13.27 18.21 -3.66
C PRO A 305 12.38 17.60 -4.75
N LEU A 306 11.44 16.71 -4.37
CA LEU A 306 10.49 16.10 -5.30
C LEU A 306 9.44 17.12 -5.79
N GLY A 307 9.04 18.06 -4.94
CA GLY A 307 8.14 19.15 -5.33
C GLY A 307 8.80 20.11 -6.33
N TYR A 308 10.07 20.48 -6.10
CA TYR A 308 10.84 21.28 -7.06
C TYR A 308 11.02 20.55 -8.38
N GLN A 309 11.41 19.28 -8.35
CA GLN A 309 11.56 18.46 -9.55
C GLN A 309 10.27 18.45 -10.38
N PHE A 310 9.13 18.14 -9.75
CA PHE A 310 7.84 18.13 -10.44
C PHE A 310 7.51 19.46 -11.12
N PHE A 311 7.69 20.60 -10.44
CA PHE A 311 7.39 21.89 -11.02
C PHE A 311 8.38 22.31 -12.10
N THR A 312 9.64 21.86 -12.05
CA THR A 312 10.61 22.02 -13.13
C THR A 312 10.21 21.20 -14.35
N ASP A 313 9.94 19.90 -14.18
CA ASP A 313 9.52 19.01 -15.26
C ASP A 313 8.25 19.54 -15.94
N LEU A 314 7.29 20.02 -15.14
CA LEU A 314 6.07 20.64 -15.65
C LEU A 314 6.33 21.94 -16.43
N PHE A 315 7.30 22.75 -15.99
CA PHE A 315 7.69 23.96 -16.72
C PHE A 315 8.28 23.58 -18.08
N GLU A 316 9.27 22.70 -18.10
CA GLU A 316 10.00 22.29 -19.31
C GLU A 316 9.07 21.61 -20.32
N THR A 317 8.07 20.86 -19.85
CA THR A 317 7.09 20.20 -20.71
C THR A 317 6.20 21.20 -21.47
N PHE A 318 5.92 22.37 -20.88
CA PHE A 318 5.02 23.37 -21.46
C PHE A 318 5.73 24.57 -22.09
N ASP A 319 7.03 24.74 -21.87
CA ASP A 319 7.91 25.68 -22.58
C ASP A 319 8.21 25.14 -23.99
N LYS A 320 7.26 25.31 -24.90
CA LYS A 320 7.28 24.65 -26.21
C LYS A 320 8.30 25.27 -27.15
N ASP A 321 8.59 26.56 -26.99
CA ASP A 321 9.60 27.26 -27.78
C ASP A 321 10.99 27.30 -27.12
N GLN A 322 11.14 26.67 -25.94
CA GLN A 322 12.40 26.47 -25.23
C GLN A 322 13.14 27.78 -24.98
N ASP A 323 12.40 28.85 -24.71
CA ASP A 323 12.95 30.17 -24.44
C ASP A 323 13.23 30.40 -22.95
N GLY A 324 12.89 29.42 -22.10
CA GLY A 324 13.07 29.47 -20.65
C GLY A 324 12.03 30.33 -19.94
N ALA A 325 10.92 30.68 -20.60
CA ALA A 325 9.83 31.48 -20.05
C ALA A 325 8.43 31.06 -20.55
N LEU A 326 7.48 30.87 -19.62
CA LEU A 326 6.10 30.54 -19.98
C LEU A 326 5.30 31.79 -20.35
N LYS A 327 4.82 31.86 -21.59
CA LYS A 327 3.89 32.88 -22.07
C LYS A 327 2.48 32.63 -21.53
N THR A 328 1.60 33.62 -21.63
CA THR A 328 0.19 33.51 -21.17
C THR A 328 -0.52 32.29 -21.75
N ALA A 329 -0.33 32.01 -23.05
CA ALA A 329 -0.94 30.86 -23.70
C ALA A 329 -0.43 29.52 -23.14
N GLU A 330 0.86 29.41 -22.80
CA GLU A 330 1.45 28.19 -22.22
C GLU A 330 0.99 28.02 -20.78
N LEU A 331 0.92 29.11 -20.00
CA LEU A 331 0.35 29.09 -18.66
C LEU A 331 -1.11 28.64 -18.66
N ASP A 332 -1.93 29.10 -19.61
CA ASP A 332 -3.31 28.65 -19.76
C ASP A 332 -3.38 27.15 -20.05
N GLN A 333 -2.42 26.59 -20.80
CA GLN A 333 -2.34 25.16 -21.06
C GLN A 333 -1.89 24.36 -19.82
N VAL A 334 -0.87 24.84 -19.08
CA VAL A 334 -0.41 24.24 -17.81
C VAL A 334 -1.58 24.06 -16.86
N PHE A 335 -2.39 25.11 -16.70
CA PHE A 335 -3.52 25.11 -15.77
C PHE A 335 -4.82 24.54 -16.36
N SER A 336 -4.79 23.98 -17.58
CA SER A 336 -6.00 23.48 -18.26
C SER A 336 -6.63 22.24 -17.59
N THR A 337 -5.90 21.57 -16.69
CA THR A 337 -6.37 20.45 -15.85
C THR A 337 -6.80 20.89 -14.44
N SER A 338 -6.79 22.20 -14.18
CA SER A 338 -7.16 22.81 -12.89
C SER A 338 -8.36 23.76 -13.05
N PRO A 339 -8.94 24.28 -11.95
CA PRO A 339 -9.97 25.32 -12.01
C PRO A 339 -9.51 26.66 -12.63
N GLY A 340 -8.23 26.78 -12.98
CA GLY A 340 -7.60 27.96 -13.57
C GLY A 340 -6.30 28.33 -12.85
N ASN A 341 -5.67 29.44 -13.25
CA ASN A 341 -4.45 29.92 -12.61
C ASN A 341 -4.73 30.35 -11.14
N PRO A 342 -4.03 29.77 -10.13
CA PRO A 342 -4.26 30.05 -8.71
C PRO A 342 -3.95 31.50 -8.33
N TRP A 343 -3.16 32.20 -9.15
CA TRP A 343 -2.66 33.54 -8.88
C TRP A 343 -3.36 34.62 -9.73
N SER A 344 -4.41 34.27 -10.46
CA SER A 344 -5.18 35.18 -11.31
C SER A 344 -5.67 36.44 -10.58
N THR A 345 -5.92 36.35 -9.27
CA THR A 345 -6.37 37.47 -8.44
C THR A 345 -5.23 38.28 -7.80
N GLN A 346 -3.98 37.81 -7.91
CA GLN A 346 -2.81 38.35 -7.20
C GLN A 346 -1.92 39.25 -8.09
N LYS A 347 -2.41 39.69 -9.25
CA LYS A 347 -1.62 40.43 -10.26
C LYS A 347 -0.40 39.66 -10.79
N PHE A 348 -0.41 38.33 -10.73
CA PHE A 348 0.58 37.51 -11.41
C PHE A 348 0.58 37.84 -12.93
N PRO A 349 1.75 37.97 -13.59
CA PRO A 349 3.11 37.64 -13.12
C PRO A 349 3.90 38.78 -12.47
N ASP A 350 3.29 39.90 -12.09
CA ASP A 350 4.00 41.02 -11.43
C ASP A 350 4.57 40.67 -10.05
N THR A 351 4.15 39.54 -9.49
CA THR A 351 4.59 39.03 -8.19
C THR A 351 5.95 38.33 -8.23
N THR A 352 6.50 38.04 -9.42
CA THR A 352 7.76 37.31 -9.58
C THR A 352 8.52 37.71 -10.85
N LEU A 353 9.67 37.09 -11.10
CA LEU A 353 10.49 37.37 -12.28
C LEU A 353 9.81 36.97 -13.59
N SER A 354 9.82 37.91 -14.53
CA SER A 354 9.48 37.69 -15.93
C SER A 354 10.62 38.17 -16.82
N ASP A 355 10.67 37.68 -18.04
CA ASP A 355 11.54 38.21 -19.09
C ASP A 355 11.07 39.60 -19.56
N ASP A 356 11.75 40.14 -20.59
CA ASP A 356 11.42 41.43 -21.20
C ASP A 356 10.06 41.44 -21.92
N SER A 357 9.52 40.27 -22.28
CA SER A 357 8.20 40.13 -22.91
C SER A 357 7.05 40.03 -21.90
N GLY A 358 7.37 39.85 -20.62
CA GLY A 358 6.41 39.62 -19.54
C GLY A 358 6.06 38.15 -19.30
N ALA A 359 6.74 37.23 -19.98
CA ALA A 359 6.62 35.78 -19.80
C ALA A 359 7.37 35.32 -18.53
N VAL A 360 6.86 34.28 -17.87
CA VAL A 360 7.34 33.86 -16.54
C VAL A 360 8.53 32.92 -16.68
N THR A 361 9.70 33.36 -16.23
CA THR A 361 10.92 32.54 -16.25
C THR A 361 10.82 31.33 -15.32
N LEU A 362 11.62 30.27 -15.54
CA LEU A 362 11.69 29.11 -14.63
C LEU A 362 11.98 29.53 -13.18
N GLN A 363 12.89 30.48 -12.98
CA GLN A 363 13.21 31.04 -11.66
C GLN A 363 11.98 31.70 -11.02
N GLY A 364 11.24 32.51 -11.80
CA GLY A 364 10.00 33.14 -11.34
C GLY A 364 8.90 32.12 -11.03
N TRP A 365 8.77 31.09 -11.85
CA TRP A 365 7.83 29.98 -11.66
C TRP A 365 8.07 29.24 -10.33
N LEU A 366 9.31 28.79 -10.09
CA LEU A 366 9.66 28.08 -8.85
C LEU A 366 9.57 29.00 -7.62
N ALA A 367 9.91 30.29 -7.77
CA ALA A 367 9.74 31.28 -6.72
C ALA A 367 8.27 31.47 -6.35
N GLN A 368 7.38 31.56 -7.34
CA GLN A 368 5.94 31.71 -7.13
C GLN A 368 5.32 30.49 -6.42
N TRP A 369 5.71 29.27 -6.79
CA TRP A 369 5.29 28.06 -6.06
C TRP A 369 5.87 27.98 -4.65
N SER A 370 7.11 28.43 -4.44
CA SER A 370 7.72 28.52 -3.11
C SER A 370 6.96 29.49 -2.20
N MET A 371 6.56 30.65 -2.74
CA MET A 371 5.71 31.61 -2.02
C MET A 371 4.32 31.03 -1.70
N THR A 372 3.69 30.39 -2.69
CA THR A 372 2.37 29.77 -2.51
C THR A 372 2.41 28.71 -1.42
N THR A 373 3.44 27.87 -1.41
CA THR A 373 3.62 26.81 -0.41
C THR A 373 3.86 27.37 0.99
N LEU A 374 4.67 28.42 1.10
CA LEU A 374 4.92 29.07 2.39
C LEU A 374 3.66 29.72 2.98
N LEU A 375 2.88 30.41 2.14
CA LEU A 375 1.73 31.21 2.58
C LEU A 375 0.45 30.38 2.70
N ASP A 376 0.26 29.39 1.82
CA ASP A 376 -0.91 28.52 1.76
C ASP A 376 -0.60 27.16 1.08
N HIS A 377 0.07 26.28 1.83
CA HIS A 377 0.41 24.93 1.36
C HIS A 377 -0.81 24.09 0.93
N LYS A 378 -2.03 24.40 1.40
CA LYS A 378 -3.24 23.69 0.98
C LYS A 378 -3.56 23.95 -0.49
N THR A 379 -3.36 25.18 -0.95
CA THR A 379 -3.45 25.51 -2.37
C THR A 379 -2.40 24.74 -3.16
N THR A 380 -1.16 24.63 -2.68
CA THR A 380 -0.14 23.81 -3.34
C THR A 380 -0.55 22.34 -3.43
N LEU A 381 -1.05 21.72 -2.35
CA LEU A 381 -1.53 20.33 -2.36
C LEU A 381 -2.66 20.11 -3.37
N ALA A 382 -3.64 21.01 -3.40
CA ALA A 382 -4.74 20.93 -4.37
C ALA A 382 -4.23 21.04 -5.81
N TYR A 383 -3.26 21.92 -6.07
CA TYR A 383 -2.69 22.07 -7.42
C TYR A 383 -1.76 20.94 -7.83
N LEU A 384 -1.01 20.33 -6.91
CA LEU A 384 -0.31 19.07 -7.17
C LEU A 384 -1.30 17.98 -7.62
N ALA A 385 -2.48 17.92 -7.00
CA ALA A 385 -3.57 17.04 -7.42
C ALA A 385 -4.11 17.39 -8.81
N TYR A 386 -4.41 18.68 -9.06
CA TYR A 386 -4.95 19.14 -10.34
C TYR A 386 -4.00 18.85 -11.50
N LEU A 387 -2.72 19.14 -11.30
CA LEU A 387 -1.65 19.05 -12.30
C LEU A 387 -1.09 17.63 -12.45
N GLY A 388 -1.51 16.67 -11.60
CA GLY A 388 -1.17 15.26 -11.73
C GLY A 388 0.20 14.88 -11.21
N TYR A 389 0.55 15.32 -10.01
CA TYR A 389 1.76 14.85 -9.32
C TYR A 389 1.82 13.31 -9.32
N PRO A 390 2.93 12.69 -9.79
CA PRO A 390 2.95 11.27 -10.13
C PRO A 390 3.15 10.33 -8.94
N ASN A 391 3.78 10.80 -7.86
CA ASN A 391 4.15 9.95 -6.72
C ASN A 391 3.09 9.99 -5.60
N GLU A 392 2.89 8.88 -4.90
CA GLU A 392 2.10 8.83 -3.67
C GLU A 392 3.01 8.45 -2.48
N PRO A 393 2.82 9.03 -1.28
CA PRO A 393 1.81 10.03 -0.97
C PRO A 393 2.17 11.41 -1.55
N ARG A 394 1.18 12.13 -2.10
CA ARG A 394 1.36 13.51 -2.64
C ARG A 394 1.94 14.51 -1.64
N THR A 395 1.77 14.26 -0.35
CA THR A 395 2.38 15.07 0.72
C THR A 395 3.91 15.05 0.68
N GLY A 396 4.54 14.04 0.05
CA GLY A 396 5.99 13.95 -0.16
C GLY A 396 6.58 15.05 -1.04
N ALA A 397 5.76 15.76 -1.82
CA ALA A 397 6.16 16.96 -2.55
C ALA A 397 6.46 18.17 -1.63
N LEU A 398 6.03 18.09 -0.36
CA LEU A 398 6.18 19.15 0.62
C LEU A 398 7.08 18.69 1.77
N GLN A 399 7.72 19.65 2.45
CA GLN A 399 8.49 19.39 3.65
C GLN A 399 8.11 20.37 4.76
N VAL A 400 7.90 19.84 5.97
CA VAL A 400 7.67 20.66 7.16
C VAL A 400 9.02 21.07 7.75
N THR A 401 9.23 22.37 7.85
CA THR A 401 10.45 22.94 8.43
C THR A 401 10.47 22.76 9.95
N ARG A 402 11.65 22.95 10.55
CA ARG A 402 11.81 22.92 12.00
C ARG A 402 11.04 24.07 12.67
N PRO A 403 10.63 23.90 13.93
CA PRO A 403 10.03 24.99 14.70
C PRO A 403 10.90 26.25 14.74
N ARG A 404 10.34 27.40 14.34
CA ARG A 404 11.03 28.71 14.28
C ARG A 404 11.68 29.10 15.61
N LYS A 405 11.05 28.75 16.74
CA LYS A 405 11.60 28.99 18.10
C LYS A 405 12.92 28.26 18.32
N THR A 406 13.05 27.04 17.81
CA THR A 406 14.27 26.25 17.92
C THR A 406 15.39 26.85 17.09
N ASP A 407 15.09 27.29 15.86
CA ASP A 407 16.04 27.94 14.97
C ASP A 407 16.52 29.29 15.54
N ARG A 408 15.59 30.11 16.05
CA ARG A 408 15.91 31.38 16.73
C ARG A 408 16.79 31.14 17.95
N ARG A 409 16.56 30.10 18.75
CA ARG A 409 17.42 29.77 19.91
C ARG A 409 18.82 29.35 19.50
N LYS A 410 18.95 28.52 18.45
CA LYS A 410 20.26 28.02 17.97
C LYS A 410 21.05 29.06 17.18
N GLY A 411 20.37 30.08 16.64
CA GLY A 411 21.03 31.18 15.93
C GLY A 411 21.42 30.90 14.49
N LYS A 412 21.03 29.74 13.96
CA LYS A 412 21.29 29.33 12.58
C LYS A 412 20.02 28.72 12.01
N VAL A 413 19.47 29.35 10.98
CA VAL A 413 18.26 28.90 10.28
C VAL A 413 18.68 28.11 9.05
N THR A 414 18.12 26.92 8.86
CA THR A 414 18.46 26.02 7.72
C THR A 414 17.42 26.02 6.61
N ARG A 415 16.39 26.86 6.72
CA ARG A 415 15.30 27.01 5.75
C ARG A 415 15.77 27.60 4.42
N ASN A 416 14.96 27.40 3.39
CA ASN A 416 15.21 27.89 2.04
C ASN A 416 14.30 29.05 1.66
N VAL A 417 13.12 29.17 2.30
CA VAL A 417 12.15 30.22 2.00
C VAL A 417 11.96 31.12 3.22
N PHE A 418 12.14 32.43 3.04
CA PHE A 418 12.06 33.42 4.11
C PHE A 418 10.95 34.44 3.87
N LEU A 419 10.19 34.76 4.93
CA LEU A 419 9.15 35.79 4.89
C LEU A 419 9.66 37.11 5.46
N CYS A 420 9.59 38.17 4.66
CA CYS A 420 10.01 39.52 5.01
C CYS A 420 8.83 40.50 4.97
N TYR A 421 8.59 41.20 6.07
CA TYR A 421 7.62 42.30 6.13
C TYR A 421 8.30 43.64 5.87
N VAL A 422 7.72 44.45 4.99
CA VAL A 422 8.25 45.77 4.62
C VAL A 422 7.32 46.85 5.15
N CYS A 423 7.80 47.59 6.16
CA CYS A 423 7.02 48.59 6.90
C CYS A 423 7.63 49.99 6.72
N GLY A 424 6.78 51.02 6.65
CA GLY A 424 7.26 52.39 6.35
C GLY A 424 6.14 53.36 6.01
N ALA A 425 6.44 54.66 6.08
CA ALA A 425 5.46 55.71 5.84
C ALA A 425 4.90 55.68 4.39
N ALA A 426 3.75 56.30 4.16
CA ALA A 426 3.26 56.56 2.81
C ALA A 426 4.32 57.34 2.01
N GLY A 427 4.57 56.92 0.77
CA GLY A 427 5.59 57.55 -0.08
C GLY A 427 7.05 57.21 0.24
N SER A 428 7.34 56.35 1.24
CA SER A 428 8.71 55.99 1.61
C SER A 428 9.43 55.06 0.63
N GLY A 429 8.81 54.67 -0.49
CA GLY A 429 9.45 53.83 -1.52
C GLY A 429 9.38 52.32 -1.29
N LYS A 430 8.52 51.83 -0.38
CA LYS A 430 8.28 50.38 -0.14
C LYS A 430 7.96 49.63 -1.42
N THR A 431 6.94 50.07 -2.16
CA THR A 431 6.48 49.41 -3.38
C THR A 431 7.55 49.41 -4.48
N SER A 432 8.34 50.49 -4.58
CA SER A 432 9.47 50.57 -5.51
C SER A 432 10.54 49.53 -5.17
N LEU A 433 10.81 49.29 -3.89
CA LEU A 433 11.73 48.26 -3.43
C LEU A 433 11.23 46.84 -3.77
N LEU A 434 9.94 46.55 -3.54
CA LEU A 434 9.32 45.27 -3.92
C LEU A 434 9.36 45.05 -5.44
N LYS A 435 8.97 46.05 -6.23
CA LYS A 435 8.99 45.97 -7.70
C LYS A 435 10.39 45.73 -8.24
N ALA A 436 11.39 46.41 -7.69
CA ALA A 436 12.78 46.20 -8.09
C ALA A 436 13.27 44.79 -7.74
N PHE A 437 12.84 44.23 -6.60
CA PHE A 437 13.16 42.85 -6.26
C PHE A 437 12.57 41.83 -7.24
N ALA A 438 11.36 42.08 -7.73
CA ALA A 438 10.68 41.28 -8.74
C ALA A 438 11.10 41.61 -10.19
N GLY A 439 12.09 42.49 -10.40
CA GLY A 439 12.54 42.91 -11.74
C GLY A 439 11.51 43.73 -12.53
N LYS A 440 10.53 44.36 -11.86
CA LYS A 440 9.43 45.09 -12.50
C LYS A 440 9.73 46.58 -12.67
N PRO A 441 9.24 47.20 -13.76
CA PRO A 441 9.44 48.63 -13.98
C PRO A 441 8.73 49.47 -12.91
N ILE A 442 9.36 50.60 -12.58
CA ILE A 442 8.87 51.53 -11.57
C ILE A 442 8.14 52.68 -12.27
N THR A 443 6.98 53.05 -11.74
CA THR A 443 6.26 54.25 -12.18
C THR A 443 6.63 55.43 -11.28
N SER A 444 6.70 56.62 -11.86
CA SER A 444 6.91 57.88 -11.12
C SER A 444 5.64 58.37 -10.41
N LEU A 445 4.48 57.81 -10.76
CA LEU A 445 3.19 58.14 -10.16
C LEU A 445 3.02 57.43 -8.82
N TYR A 446 2.67 58.18 -7.79
CA TYR A 446 2.38 57.61 -6.48
C TYR A 446 1.00 56.95 -6.47
N GLU A 447 0.96 55.66 -6.12
CA GLU A 447 -0.27 54.90 -5.89
C GLU A 447 -0.30 54.39 -4.44
N PRO A 448 -1.33 54.74 -3.64
CA PRO A 448 -1.46 54.20 -2.29
C PRO A 448 -1.70 52.69 -2.29
N THR A 449 -0.93 51.97 -1.47
CA THR A 449 -1.13 50.54 -1.21
C THR A 449 -2.45 50.32 -0.47
N SER A 450 -3.46 49.79 -1.15
CA SER A 450 -4.81 49.56 -0.60
C SER A 450 -5.05 48.12 -0.14
N LYS A 451 -4.29 47.16 -0.67
CA LYS A 451 -4.32 45.73 -0.35
C LYS A 451 -2.91 45.23 -0.04
N MET A 452 -2.81 44.04 0.53
CA MET A 452 -1.54 43.33 0.68
C MET A 452 -0.90 43.10 -0.69
N LEU A 453 0.37 43.49 -0.84
CA LEU A 453 1.20 43.15 -1.99
C LEU A 453 2.26 42.14 -1.54
N SER A 454 2.43 41.05 -2.29
CA SER A 454 3.46 40.04 -2.07
C SER A 454 4.28 39.88 -3.34
N VAL A 455 5.60 39.85 -3.21
CA VAL A 455 6.53 39.52 -4.29
C VAL A 455 7.52 38.46 -3.84
N VAL A 456 8.03 37.67 -4.78
CA VAL A 456 8.99 36.62 -4.51
C VAL A 456 10.03 36.50 -5.61
N ASN A 457 11.28 36.29 -5.20
CA ASN A 457 12.41 36.01 -6.09
C ASN A 457 13.46 35.19 -5.33
N SER A 458 14.40 34.55 -6.05
CA SER A 458 15.55 33.89 -5.45
C SER A 458 16.74 34.85 -5.27
N VAL A 459 17.55 34.56 -4.26
CA VAL A 459 18.78 35.27 -3.88
C VAL A 459 19.87 34.22 -3.65
N ALA A 460 20.98 34.34 -4.37
CA ALA A 460 22.11 33.43 -4.24
C ALA A 460 22.98 33.84 -3.04
N ILE A 461 23.13 32.95 -2.05
CA ILE A 461 23.95 33.18 -0.85
C ILE A 461 24.83 31.97 -0.60
N ASP A 462 26.14 32.23 -0.51
CA ASP A 462 27.17 31.22 -0.22
C ASP A 462 27.08 29.97 -1.13
N GLY A 463 26.73 30.19 -2.41
CA GLY A 463 26.56 29.13 -3.40
C GLY A 463 25.24 28.36 -3.32
N SER A 464 24.30 28.78 -2.47
CA SER A 464 22.95 28.21 -2.37
C SER A 464 21.88 29.23 -2.75
N GLU A 465 20.86 28.80 -3.49
CA GLU A 465 19.69 29.65 -3.77
C GLU A 465 18.73 29.66 -2.59
N LYS A 466 18.25 30.85 -2.23
CA LYS A 466 17.23 31.07 -1.21
C LYS A 466 16.10 31.89 -1.79
N TYR A 467 14.86 31.59 -1.41
CA TYR A 467 13.69 32.36 -1.83
C TYR A 467 13.31 33.36 -0.76
N LEU A 468 13.13 34.62 -1.16
CA LEU A 468 12.68 35.69 -0.27
C LEU A 468 11.28 36.13 -0.70
N VAL A 469 10.33 36.05 0.22
CA VAL A 469 8.96 36.55 0.04
C VAL A 469 8.85 37.89 0.74
N MET A 470 8.62 38.97 0.01
CA MET A 470 8.47 40.32 0.58
C MET A 470 7.01 40.76 0.55
N GLN A 471 6.48 41.21 1.70
CA GLN A 471 5.10 41.65 1.83
C GLN A 471 5.01 43.12 2.29
N GLU A 472 4.23 43.92 1.55
CA GLU A 472 3.91 45.31 1.88
C GLU A 472 2.41 45.48 2.16
N PHE A 473 2.07 46.03 3.32
CA PHE A 473 0.70 46.19 3.78
C PHE A 473 0.12 47.56 3.44
N GLY A 474 -1.15 47.57 3.02
CA GLY A 474 -1.96 48.79 3.06
C GLY A 474 -2.24 49.19 4.52
N SER A 475 -2.47 50.48 4.77
CA SER A 475 -2.55 51.05 6.12
C SER A 475 -3.52 50.34 7.08
N LYS A 476 -4.67 49.86 6.58
CA LYS A 476 -5.63 49.08 7.38
C LYS A 476 -5.08 47.69 7.75
N TYR A 477 -4.46 46.99 6.81
CA TYR A 477 -3.93 45.64 6.98
C TYR A 477 -2.63 45.62 7.78
N GLU A 478 -1.84 46.70 7.74
CA GLU A 478 -0.60 46.83 8.51
C GLU A 478 -0.88 46.78 10.00
N ALA A 479 -1.80 47.62 10.49
CA ALA A 479 -2.18 47.63 11.90
C ALA A 479 -2.78 46.28 12.35
N GLU A 480 -3.61 45.64 11.52
CA GLU A 480 -4.18 44.33 11.84
C GLU A 480 -3.11 43.23 11.94
N THR A 481 -2.16 43.22 11.00
CA THR A 481 -1.09 42.22 10.95
C THR A 481 -0.13 42.40 12.11
N LEU A 482 0.34 43.62 12.35
CA LEU A 482 1.33 43.91 13.39
C LEU A 482 0.78 43.79 14.82
N ARG A 483 -0.56 43.89 15.00
CA ARG A 483 -1.21 43.63 16.31
C ARG A 483 -1.35 42.15 16.63
N ASN A 484 -1.25 41.26 15.64
CA ASN A 484 -1.53 39.84 15.82
C ASN A 484 -0.22 39.05 15.95
N PRO A 485 0.14 38.57 17.17
CA PRO A 485 1.37 37.82 17.39
C PRO A 485 1.49 36.58 16.47
N LYS A 486 0.38 35.93 16.15
CA LYS A 486 0.38 34.76 15.26
C LYS A 486 0.79 35.11 13.83
N LYS A 487 0.54 36.34 13.37
CA LYS A 487 0.97 36.83 12.05
C LYS A 487 2.40 37.34 12.12
N THR A 488 2.76 38.11 13.14
CA THR A 488 4.14 38.65 13.27
C THR A 488 5.17 37.56 13.53
N ASP A 489 4.81 36.47 14.22
CA ASP A 489 5.71 35.34 14.47
C ASP A 489 6.08 34.56 13.19
N LEU A 490 5.30 34.71 12.11
CA LEU A 490 5.61 34.13 10.79
C LEU A 490 6.72 34.89 10.08
N ALA A 491 6.96 36.16 10.42
CA ALA A 491 8.02 36.94 9.79
C ALA A 491 9.40 36.44 10.24
N ASP A 492 10.28 36.26 9.26
CA ASP A 492 11.70 35.99 9.48
C ASP A 492 12.47 37.29 9.73
N VAL A 493 12.12 38.35 9.00
CA VAL A 493 12.74 39.67 9.09
C VAL A 493 11.69 40.76 8.90
N ILE A 494 11.85 41.88 9.61
CA ILE A 494 11.14 43.13 9.32
C ILE A 494 12.11 44.15 8.75
N VAL A 495 11.78 44.71 7.60
CA VAL A 495 12.52 45.78 6.94
C VAL A 495 11.75 47.08 7.16
N TYR A 496 12.34 47.97 7.96
CA TYR A 496 11.82 49.33 8.17
C TYR A 496 12.40 50.28 7.13
N VAL A 497 11.54 50.79 6.27
CA VAL A 497 11.87 51.66 5.16
C VAL A 497 11.51 53.11 5.50
N HIS A 498 12.52 53.99 5.47
CA HIS A 498 12.33 55.43 5.52
C HIS A 498 12.92 56.09 4.29
N ASP A 499 12.40 57.26 3.93
CA ASP A 499 12.88 58.09 2.83
C ASP A 499 13.99 59.02 3.35
N SER A 500 15.19 58.95 2.78
CA SER A 500 16.31 59.80 3.22
C SER A 500 16.09 61.29 2.97
N SER A 501 15.19 61.64 2.05
CA SER A 501 14.84 63.03 1.70
C SER A 501 13.63 63.58 2.48
N ASP A 502 12.81 62.72 3.09
CA ASP A 502 11.69 63.16 3.93
C ASP A 502 12.10 63.23 5.40
N THR A 503 11.98 64.44 5.97
CA THR A 503 12.29 64.72 7.38
C THR A 503 11.45 63.94 8.40
N ASN A 504 10.26 63.43 8.05
CA ASN A 504 9.36 62.78 9.02
C ASN A 504 9.33 61.25 8.92
N SER A 505 9.76 60.68 7.81
CA SER A 505 9.60 59.25 7.50
C SER A 505 10.24 58.32 8.53
N PHE A 506 11.39 58.69 9.12
CA PHE A 506 12.05 57.87 10.14
C PHE A 506 11.27 57.80 11.46
N SER A 507 10.61 58.89 11.86
CA SER A 507 9.82 58.92 13.10
C SER A 507 8.67 57.91 13.06
N TYR A 508 8.07 57.72 11.88
CA TYR A 508 6.98 56.77 11.66
C TYR A 508 7.39 55.33 11.98
N ILE A 509 8.52 54.86 11.43
CA ILE A 509 8.99 53.48 11.65
C ILE A 509 9.48 53.24 13.08
N SER A 510 10.08 54.25 13.72
CA SER A 510 10.46 54.18 15.14
C SER A 510 9.23 54.00 16.04
N ASN A 511 8.18 54.80 15.79
CA ASN A 511 6.92 54.73 16.52
C ASN A 511 6.19 53.40 16.29
N LEU A 512 6.13 52.94 15.04
CA LEU A 512 5.47 51.70 14.65
C LEU A 512 6.11 50.48 15.33
N ARG A 513 7.46 50.41 15.37
CA ARG A 513 8.20 49.35 16.09
C ARG A 513 7.84 49.31 17.57
N GLN A 514 7.84 50.47 18.24
CA GLN A 514 7.56 50.57 19.67
C GLN A 514 6.09 50.27 19.98
N GLN A 515 5.16 50.80 19.18
CA GLN A 515 3.72 50.64 19.35
C GLN A 515 3.29 49.16 19.36
N TYR A 516 3.91 48.34 18.51
CA TYR A 516 3.54 46.93 18.35
C TYR A 516 4.52 45.94 19.01
N SER A 517 5.50 46.42 19.79
CA SER A 517 6.46 45.58 20.52
C SER A 517 7.20 44.55 19.63
N LEU A 518 7.69 45.01 18.49
CA LEU A 518 8.27 44.15 17.44
C LEU A 518 9.75 43.76 17.69
N ASP A 519 10.30 44.10 18.85
CA ASP A 519 11.73 43.92 19.20
C ASP A 519 12.19 42.46 19.30
N HIS A 520 11.27 41.50 19.20
CA HIS A 520 11.56 40.08 19.20
C HIS A 520 11.87 39.51 17.79
N ILE A 521 11.73 40.33 16.74
CA ILE A 521 11.89 39.92 15.34
C ILE A 521 13.16 40.56 14.77
N PRO A 522 14.01 39.80 14.04
CA PRO A 522 15.17 40.34 13.35
C PRO A 522 14.79 41.50 12.43
N THR A 523 15.61 42.56 12.43
CA THR A 523 15.25 43.85 11.84
C THR A 523 16.37 44.43 11.00
N LEU A 524 16.01 45.02 9.86
CA LEU A 524 16.87 45.85 9.02
C LEU A 524 16.24 47.23 8.82
N PHE A 525 17.05 48.30 8.95
CA PHE A 525 16.64 49.65 8.58
C PHE A 525 17.18 49.99 7.19
N VAL A 526 16.33 50.55 6.33
CA VAL A 526 16.66 50.89 4.95
C VAL A 526 16.30 52.35 4.69
N ALA A 527 17.27 53.12 4.18
CA ALA A 527 17.11 54.50 3.75
C ALA A 527 16.95 54.54 2.22
N THR A 528 15.72 54.67 1.74
CA THR A 528 15.40 54.75 0.31
C THR A 528 15.62 56.15 -0.24
N LYS A 529 15.70 56.24 -1.57
CA LYS A 529 15.89 57.49 -2.33
C LYS A 529 17.21 58.19 -2.00
N SER A 530 18.27 57.40 -1.82
CA SER A 530 19.62 57.91 -1.57
C SER A 530 20.21 58.70 -2.74
N ASP A 531 19.55 58.73 -3.90
CA ASP A 531 19.84 59.61 -5.03
C ASP A 531 19.37 61.06 -4.83
N LEU A 532 18.56 61.32 -3.80
CA LEU A 532 18.08 62.64 -3.42
C LEU A 532 18.91 63.22 -2.26
N ASP A 533 18.81 64.53 -2.06
CA ASP A 533 19.50 65.22 -0.97
C ASP A 533 19.11 64.65 0.40
N LEU A 534 20.12 64.32 1.21
CA LEU A 534 19.93 63.79 2.55
C LEU A 534 19.32 64.85 3.47
N ALA A 535 18.10 64.58 3.95
CA ALA A 535 17.40 65.43 4.89
C ALA A 535 17.67 65.01 6.35
N GLN A 536 17.85 65.99 7.23
CA GLN A 536 17.95 65.75 8.67
C GLN A 536 16.61 65.25 9.22
N GLN A 537 16.62 64.09 9.87
CA GLN A 537 15.40 63.44 10.35
C GLN A 537 14.89 64.10 11.63
N ARG A 538 13.60 64.42 11.68
CA ARG A 538 12.87 64.97 12.83
C ARG A 538 12.56 63.86 13.84
N HIS A 539 13.59 63.42 14.52
CA HIS A 539 13.55 62.39 15.55
C HIS A 539 14.57 62.74 16.64
N GLU A 540 14.39 62.23 17.86
CA GLU A 540 15.26 62.53 19.01
C GLU A 540 16.75 62.25 18.73
N VAL A 541 17.02 61.29 17.86
CA VAL A 541 18.34 60.94 17.35
C VAL A 541 18.29 60.61 15.87
N GLN A 542 19.41 60.80 15.17
CA GLN A 542 19.55 60.43 13.77
C GLN A 542 19.51 58.90 13.58
N PRO A 543 19.15 58.40 12.37
CA PRO A 543 18.93 56.98 12.12
C PRO A 543 20.14 56.07 12.44
N ASP A 544 21.35 56.55 12.19
CA ASP A 544 22.60 55.88 12.51
C ASP A 544 22.78 55.71 14.04
N VAL A 545 22.60 56.79 14.80
CA VAL A 545 22.68 56.76 16.26
C VAL A 545 21.57 55.87 16.84
N TYR A 546 20.36 55.91 16.26
CA TYR A 546 19.24 55.06 16.68
C TYR A 546 19.55 53.57 16.54
N CYS A 547 20.01 53.12 15.37
CA CYS A 547 20.31 51.71 15.14
C CYS A 547 21.47 51.24 16.04
N ARG A 548 22.50 52.08 16.23
CA ARG A 548 23.62 51.77 17.14
C ARG A 548 23.16 51.58 18.59
N ARG A 549 22.22 52.40 19.08
CA ARG A 549 21.62 52.24 20.42
C ARG A 549 20.85 50.94 20.59
N LEU A 550 20.35 50.38 19.49
CA LEU A 550 19.66 49.08 19.46
C LEU A 550 20.63 47.90 19.22
N GLY A 551 21.92 48.15 19.03
CA GLY A 551 22.90 47.13 18.68
C GLY A 551 22.74 46.59 17.25
N LEU A 552 22.14 47.38 16.35
CA LEU A 552 21.89 47.03 14.95
C LEU A 552 22.89 47.72 14.01
N GLN A 553 23.02 47.18 12.80
CA GLN A 553 23.78 47.82 11.73
C GLN A 553 23.18 49.17 11.30
N MET A 554 23.98 50.00 10.63
CA MET A 554 23.50 51.29 10.13
C MET A 554 22.48 51.11 9.01
N PRO A 555 21.56 52.06 8.81
CA PRO A 555 20.58 51.96 7.73
C PRO A 555 21.26 51.75 6.38
N VAL A 556 20.80 50.75 5.63
CA VAL A 556 21.30 50.47 4.28
C VAL A 556 20.70 51.50 3.33
N ALA A 557 21.55 52.31 2.72
CA ALA A 557 21.12 53.30 1.74
C ALA A 557 20.84 52.63 0.39
N VAL A 558 19.66 52.87 -0.17
CA VAL A 558 19.24 52.30 -1.46
C VAL A 558 18.64 53.36 -2.36
N SER A 559 18.99 53.32 -3.64
CA SER A 559 18.30 54.07 -4.68
C SER A 559 17.84 53.13 -5.75
N VAL A 560 16.53 52.89 -5.78
CA VAL A 560 15.92 52.07 -6.82
C VAL A 560 16.03 52.75 -8.19
N LYS A 561 15.92 54.09 -8.22
CA LYS A 561 16.06 54.88 -9.46
C LYS A 561 17.48 54.82 -10.03
N ALA A 562 18.50 54.79 -9.17
CA ALA A 562 19.90 54.66 -9.58
C ALA A 562 20.38 53.20 -9.72
N GLY A 563 19.50 52.20 -9.55
CA GLY A 563 19.85 50.78 -9.64
C GLY A 563 20.69 50.23 -8.48
N GLN A 564 20.78 50.95 -7.36
CA GLN A 564 21.60 50.62 -6.19
C GLN A 564 20.76 49.87 -5.14
N THR A 565 20.40 48.61 -5.43
CA THR A 565 19.52 47.78 -4.58
C THR A 565 19.99 46.34 -4.35
N ALA A 566 20.98 45.83 -5.09
CA ALA A 566 21.33 44.41 -5.05
C ALA A 566 21.80 43.94 -3.64
N ASP A 567 22.54 44.78 -2.92
CA ASP A 567 23.11 44.42 -1.62
C ASP A 567 22.05 44.27 -0.52
N VAL A 568 20.92 44.99 -0.61
CA VAL A 568 19.91 44.97 0.47
C VAL A 568 19.19 43.62 0.54
N PHE A 569 18.94 42.96 -0.60
CA PHE A 569 18.26 41.67 -0.61
C PHE A 569 19.15 40.54 -0.07
N HIS A 570 20.44 40.57 -0.40
CA HIS A 570 21.44 39.66 0.19
C HIS A 570 21.50 39.85 1.71
N GLU A 571 21.47 41.11 2.18
CA GLU A 571 21.52 41.41 3.60
C GLU A 571 20.26 40.95 4.36
N ILE A 572 19.07 41.12 3.78
CA ILE A 572 17.82 40.59 4.35
C ILE A 572 17.92 39.08 4.56
N CYS A 573 18.37 38.34 3.55
CA CYS A 573 18.51 36.89 3.64
C CYS A 573 19.63 36.46 4.61
N ARG A 574 20.76 37.18 4.69
CA ARG A 574 21.80 36.94 5.71
C ARG A 574 21.26 37.09 7.12
N ILE A 575 20.45 38.12 7.37
CA ILE A 575 19.77 38.33 8.65
C ILE A 575 18.78 37.19 8.93
N ALA A 576 17.99 36.79 7.93
CA ALA A 576 17.04 35.68 8.08
C ALA A 576 17.74 34.36 8.45
N MET A 577 18.92 34.11 7.86
CA MET A 577 19.74 32.93 8.15
C MET A 577 20.42 32.99 9.53
N ASN A 578 20.84 34.19 9.96
CA ASN A 578 21.58 34.43 11.20
C ASN A 578 20.94 35.55 12.04
N PRO A 579 19.79 35.28 12.70
CA PRO A 579 18.94 36.34 13.26
C PRO A 579 19.54 37.08 14.47
N HIS A 580 20.43 36.46 15.25
CA HIS A 580 20.88 36.98 16.56
C HIS A 580 21.52 38.36 16.53
N THR A 581 22.22 38.69 15.44
CA THR A 581 22.93 39.96 15.29
C THR A 581 22.01 41.11 14.88
N ALA A 582 20.76 40.83 14.54
CA ALA A 582 19.80 41.81 14.03
C ALA A 582 18.54 41.95 14.90
N ILE A 583 18.54 41.41 16.12
CA ILE A 583 17.44 41.57 17.08
C ILE A 583 17.64 42.88 17.88
N PRO A 584 16.67 43.82 17.87
CA PRO A 584 16.80 45.07 18.63
C PRO A 584 17.06 44.85 20.12
N GLY A 585 18.22 45.31 20.61
CA GLY A 585 18.63 45.17 22.01
C GLY A 585 19.27 43.82 22.38
N GLY A 586 19.65 43.01 21.39
CA GLY A 586 20.45 41.78 21.56
C GLY A 586 19.64 40.50 21.82
N ALA A 587 20.30 39.35 21.63
CA ALA A 587 19.67 38.01 21.70
C ALA A 587 19.01 37.68 23.05
N ASP A 588 19.46 38.28 24.17
CA ASP A 588 18.88 38.06 25.51
C ASP A 588 17.44 38.60 25.65
N ARG A 589 17.02 39.52 24.77
CA ARG A 589 15.63 40.02 24.68
C ARG A 589 14.71 39.12 23.86
N ALA A 590 15.22 38.10 23.16
CA ALA A 590 14.41 37.17 22.37
C ALA A 590 13.55 36.21 23.23
N LEU A 591 13.80 36.12 24.54
CA LEU A 591 13.01 35.31 25.49
C LEU A 591 11.83 36.12 26.03
N THR A 592 10.60 35.64 25.82
CA THR A 592 9.38 36.22 26.41
C THR A 592 9.48 36.27 27.95
N ALA A 593 8.83 37.26 28.58
CA ALA A 593 8.83 37.42 30.04
C ALA A 593 8.41 36.14 30.80
N ALA A 594 7.49 35.36 30.22
CA ALA A 594 7.05 34.06 30.76
C ALA A 594 8.13 32.96 30.71
N ALA A 595 9.07 33.03 29.76
CA ALA A 595 10.20 32.12 29.68
C ALA A 595 11.25 32.47 30.75
N ARG A 596 11.51 33.76 30.98
CA ARG A 596 12.42 34.23 32.06
C ARG A 596 11.95 33.79 33.44
N LEU A 597 10.64 33.89 33.71
CA LEU A 597 10.05 33.47 34.99
C LEU A 597 10.21 31.95 35.22
N ARG A 598 10.00 31.14 34.18
CA ARG A 598 10.19 29.67 34.26
C ARG A 598 11.63 29.30 34.53
N THR A 599 12.60 29.92 33.86
CA THR A 599 14.02 29.68 34.11
C THR A 599 14.41 30.06 35.55
N TYR A 600 13.89 31.18 36.07
CA TYR A 600 14.12 31.59 37.45
C TYR A 600 13.57 30.58 38.48
N ILE A 601 12.37 30.04 38.25
CA ILE A 601 11.76 29.02 39.13
C ILE A 601 12.58 27.73 39.13
N THR A 602 13.05 27.27 37.96
CA THR A 602 13.84 26.04 37.87
C THR A 602 15.19 26.19 38.57
N VAL A 603 15.87 27.34 38.40
CA VAL A 603 17.18 27.60 39.04
C VAL A 603 17.04 27.70 40.56
N THR A 604 15.97 28.32 41.06
CA THR A 604 15.73 28.40 42.51
C THR A 604 15.38 27.04 43.13
N ALA A 605 14.66 26.17 42.42
CA ALA A 605 14.37 24.81 42.88
C ALA A 605 15.64 23.95 43.02
N ILE A 606 16.58 24.06 42.08
CA ILE A 606 17.86 23.33 42.10
C ILE A 606 18.73 23.80 43.29
N LEU A 607 18.84 25.11 43.48
CA LEU A 607 19.62 25.68 44.60
C LEU A 607 19.04 25.28 45.96
N GLY A 608 17.70 25.24 46.08
CA GLY A 608 17.02 24.75 47.28
C GLY A 608 17.26 23.26 47.57
N GLY A 609 17.28 22.43 46.53
CA GLY A 609 17.60 21.00 46.65
C GLY A 609 19.04 20.75 47.12
N CYS A 610 20.01 21.48 46.58
CA CYS A 610 21.42 21.36 46.98
C CYS A 610 21.68 21.79 48.43
N THR A 611 20.99 22.81 48.92
CA THR A 611 21.11 23.25 50.32
C THR A 611 20.54 22.23 51.30
N ALA A 612 19.42 21.59 50.97
CA ALA A 612 18.83 20.52 51.79
C ALA A 612 19.75 19.30 51.89
N ALA A 613 20.40 18.90 50.79
CA ALA A 613 21.36 17.80 50.77
C ALA A 613 22.60 18.07 51.64
N ALA A 614 23.13 19.29 51.60
CA ALA A 614 24.28 19.69 52.42
C ALA A 614 23.96 19.66 53.94
N VAL A 615 22.75 20.07 54.32
CA VAL A 615 22.30 20.02 55.73
C VAL A 615 22.10 18.57 56.19
N ALA A 616 21.59 17.68 55.33
CA ALA A 616 21.45 16.26 55.63
C ALA A 616 22.82 15.60 55.82
N PHE A 617 23.80 15.92 54.97
CA PHE A 617 25.18 15.43 55.06
C PHE A 617 25.90 15.92 56.33
N TYR A 618 25.67 17.18 56.72
CA TYR A 618 26.24 17.73 57.95
C TYR A 618 25.67 17.06 59.22
N ARG A 619 24.39 16.63 59.19
CA ARG A 619 23.76 15.91 60.30
C ARG A 619 24.27 14.47 60.46
N THR A 620 24.53 13.76 59.37
CA THR A 620 25.05 12.38 59.41
C THR A 620 26.49 12.31 59.91
N MET A 621 27.32 13.34 59.67
CA MET A 621 28.68 13.38 60.21
C MET A 621 28.78 13.64 61.73
N ARG A 622 27.70 14.05 62.39
CA ARG A 622 27.71 14.38 63.84
C ARG A 622 27.32 13.21 64.75
N VAL A 623 26.81 12.11 64.21
CA VAL A 623 26.34 10.95 64.99
C VAL A 623 27.07 9.70 64.52
N GLY A 624 28.19 9.38 65.16
CA GLY A 624 28.89 8.11 64.93
C GLY A 624 30.40 8.17 65.12
N GLY A 625 30.84 8.25 66.38
CA GLY A 625 32.24 8.01 66.76
C GLY A 625 32.40 6.59 67.32
N GLY A 626 33.35 5.82 66.79
CA GLY A 626 33.92 4.65 67.46
C GLY A 626 34.34 3.47 66.58
N LEU A 627 35.64 3.44 66.20
CA LEU A 627 36.60 2.30 66.12
C LEU A 627 36.23 1.05 65.28
N SER A 628 37.12 0.33 64.57
CA SER A 628 38.52 0.45 64.11
C SER A 628 38.76 -0.71 63.12
N GLY A 629 39.66 -0.57 62.13
CA GLY A 629 40.32 -1.72 61.48
C GLY A 629 40.10 -1.91 59.98
N SER A 630 41.04 -1.35 59.21
CA SER A 630 41.52 -1.75 57.86
C SER A 630 40.54 -1.91 56.68
N GLY A 631 40.68 -1.02 55.69
CA GLY A 631 40.36 -1.29 54.28
C GLY A 631 39.24 -0.50 53.63
N PHE A 632 39.17 0.84 53.79
CA PHE A 632 38.19 1.67 53.08
C PHE A 632 38.66 1.99 51.65
N ASN A 633 38.05 1.33 50.66
CA ASN A 633 38.24 1.60 49.24
C ASN A 633 37.07 2.47 48.74
N LEU A 634 37.34 3.75 48.43
CA LEU A 634 36.33 4.78 48.12
C LEU A 634 35.53 4.53 46.81
N HIS A 635 35.82 3.44 46.10
CA HIS A 635 35.27 3.13 44.78
C HIS A 635 33.96 2.31 44.82
N VAL A 636 33.59 1.72 45.97
CA VAL A 636 32.41 0.83 46.11
C VAL A 636 31.17 1.58 46.61
N LEU A 637 31.32 2.74 47.26
CA LEU A 637 30.18 3.55 47.71
C LEU A 637 29.62 4.47 46.62
N PHE A 638 30.40 4.78 45.58
CA PHE A 638 29.93 5.57 44.44
C PHE A 638 29.12 4.72 43.45
N SER A 639 29.41 3.41 43.34
CA SER A 639 28.69 2.50 42.44
C SER A 639 27.35 2.02 43.00
N GLN A 640 27.16 1.98 44.33
CA GLN A 640 25.86 1.65 44.93
C GLN A 640 24.90 2.85 45.04
N TRP A 641 25.40 4.08 44.92
CA TRP A 641 24.56 5.28 44.93
C TRP A 641 23.87 5.52 43.57
N LEU A 642 24.52 5.18 42.46
CA LEU A 642 23.92 5.28 41.11
C LEU A 642 22.90 4.18 40.80
N SER A 643 22.91 3.05 41.52
CA SER A 643 21.98 1.93 41.30
C SER A 643 20.68 2.00 42.10
N ARG A 644 20.42 3.10 42.85
CA ARG A 644 19.19 3.25 43.66
C ARG A 644 18.31 4.47 43.32
N THR A 645 18.57 5.15 42.21
CA THR A 645 17.74 6.29 41.76
C THR A 645 17.25 6.16 40.32
N MET A 646 16.66 5.01 39.97
CA MET A 646 15.49 4.94 39.09
C MET A 646 14.70 3.65 39.39
N ALA A 647 13.95 3.68 40.49
CA ALA A 647 12.80 2.81 40.70
C ALA A 647 11.69 3.66 41.34
N LEU A 648 10.55 3.78 40.67
CA LEU A 648 9.27 4.18 41.27
C LEU A 648 9.00 3.28 42.49
N PRO A 649 8.27 3.72 43.54
CA PRO A 649 6.84 3.38 43.54
C PRO A 649 5.90 4.27 44.40
N SER A 650 4.62 4.08 44.10
CA SER A 650 3.44 4.12 44.99
C SER A 650 3.70 3.50 46.39
N HIS A 651 3.05 3.87 47.50
CA HIS A 651 1.61 3.80 47.78
C HIS A 651 1.22 4.46 49.14
N GLN A 652 -0.07 4.82 49.24
CA GLN A 652 -0.96 4.82 50.42
C GLN A 652 -1.06 6.04 51.37
N LEU A 653 -2.30 6.56 51.44
CA LEU A 653 -2.94 7.12 52.63
C LEU A 653 -4.13 6.22 53.01
N VAL A 654 -4.23 5.96 54.31
CA VAL A 654 -5.21 5.09 55.01
C VAL A 654 -6.47 5.91 55.36
N TYR A 655 -7.66 5.31 55.33
CA TYR A 655 -8.65 5.35 56.43
C TYR A 655 -9.68 4.21 56.31
N SER A 656 -9.99 3.66 57.48
CA SER A 656 -10.73 2.44 57.85
C SER A 656 -12.21 2.38 57.46
N PHE A 657 -12.77 1.17 57.35
CA PHE A 657 -13.93 0.68 58.16
C PHE A 657 -14.16 -0.85 57.93
N THR A 658 -13.97 -1.61 59.02
CA THR A 658 -14.64 -2.82 59.55
C THR A 658 -15.35 -3.87 58.64
N THR A 659 -15.00 -5.17 58.76
CA THR A 659 -15.77 -6.25 59.47
C THR A 659 -15.51 -7.69 58.91
N VAL A 660 -14.75 -8.48 59.71
CA VAL A 660 -14.89 -9.89 60.19
C VAL A 660 -15.29 -11.12 59.30
N TYR A 661 -14.56 -12.22 59.58
CA TYR A 661 -14.79 -13.69 59.48
C TYR A 661 -14.27 -14.42 58.22
N ASN A 662 -13.80 -15.68 58.21
CA ASN A 662 -12.91 -16.57 59.01
C ASN A 662 -12.98 -17.97 58.30
N MET A 663 -12.00 -18.85 58.54
CA MET A 663 -11.90 -20.31 58.19
C MET A 663 -11.39 -20.63 56.76
N ASP A 664 -10.22 -21.25 56.57
CA ASP A 664 -9.67 -22.58 56.97
C ASP A 664 -10.24 -23.75 56.13
N GLU A 665 -9.37 -24.47 55.38
CA GLU A 665 -8.92 -25.85 55.63
C GLU A 665 -8.39 -26.59 54.36
N ASP A 666 -7.26 -27.27 54.56
CA ASP A 666 -6.57 -28.22 53.68
C ASP A 666 -7.28 -29.59 53.60
N MET A 667 -6.99 -30.42 52.59
CA MET A 667 -6.54 -31.83 52.78
C MET A 667 -6.26 -32.59 51.46
N ASP A 668 -5.09 -33.25 51.43
CA ASP A 668 -4.66 -34.33 50.54
C ASP A 668 -5.21 -35.71 50.96
N PHE A 669 -5.30 -36.69 50.02
CA PHE A 669 -4.92 -38.09 50.30
C PHE A 669 -4.64 -38.95 49.03
N ASP A 670 -3.70 -39.87 49.20
CA ASP A 670 -3.02 -40.80 48.26
C ASP A 670 -3.67 -42.21 48.22
N GLY A 671 -3.29 -43.09 47.28
CA GLY A 671 -3.55 -44.54 47.38
C GLY A 671 -3.45 -45.42 46.11
N SER A 672 -2.56 -46.42 46.14
CA SER A 672 -1.96 -47.24 45.07
C SER A 672 -2.54 -48.66 44.73
N ASN A 673 -2.07 -49.24 43.59
CA ASN A 673 -1.68 -50.66 43.27
C ASN A 673 -2.66 -51.78 42.74
N VAL A 674 -2.56 -52.11 41.42
CA VAL A 674 -2.05 -53.35 40.68
C VAL A 674 -2.39 -54.78 41.24
N PRO A 675 -2.77 -55.86 40.46
CA PRO A 675 -1.90 -56.58 39.47
C PRO A 675 -2.50 -57.39 38.26
N GLN A 676 -1.59 -57.76 37.32
CA GLN A 676 -1.70 -58.64 36.11
C GLN A 676 -1.71 -60.17 36.43
N VAL A 677 -2.08 -61.08 35.49
CA VAL A 677 -1.31 -62.23 34.86
C VAL A 677 -2.11 -62.95 33.67
N PRO A 678 -1.69 -64.04 32.92
CA PRO A 678 -1.36 -64.01 31.46
C PRO A 678 -1.82 -65.22 30.52
N ASN A 679 -1.27 -65.28 29.28
CA ASN A 679 -0.72 -66.44 28.48
C ASN A 679 -1.43 -67.15 27.28
N ASN A 680 -0.61 -67.37 26.21
CA ASN A 680 -0.48 -68.46 25.18
C ASN A 680 -1.66 -68.83 24.23
N GLY A 681 -1.54 -69.28 22.97
CA GLY A 681 -0.46 -69.68 22.02
C GLY A 681 -1.06 -70.47 20.80
N ASP A 682 -0.26 -70.67 19.74
CA ASP A 682 -0.31 -71.69 18.64
C ASP A 682 -0.96 -71.48 17.23
N GLN A 683 -0.27 -72.09 16.25
CA GLN A 683 -0.34 -72.02 14.77
C GLN A 683 -1.03 -73.25 14.12
N MET A 684 -1.67 -73.11 12.93
CA MET A 684 -1.44 -73.87 11.65
C MET A 684 -2.61 -73.86 10.62
N GLN A 685 -2.27 -73.42 9.40
CA GLN A 685 -2.64 -73.84 8.01
C GLN A 685 -4.08 -74.27 7.59
N GLN A 686 -4.66 -73.53 6.61
CA GLN A 686 -4.97 -73.98 5.21
C GLN A 686 -5.68 -72.86 4.38
N GLN A 687 -5.19 -72.59 3.15
CA GLN A 687 -5.80 -71.76 2.07
C GLN A 687 -6.98 -72.52 1.39
N PRO A 688 -7.87 -71.95 0.52
CA PRO A 688 -7.74 -70.75 -0.35
C PRO A 688 -9.02 -69.88 -0.59
N TYR A 689 -8.90 -68.91 -1.51
CA TYR A 689 -9.91 -68.19 -2.32
C TYR A 689 -10.46 -66.81 -1.88
N ASN A 690 -9.90 -65.80 -2.56
CA ASN A 690 -10.51 -64.59 -3.14
C ASN A 690 -11.63 -63.86 -2.38
N GLY A 691 -11.25 -62.68 -1.86
CA GLY A 691 -12.16 -61.64 -1.43
C GLY A 691 -11.35 -60.42 -1.03
N GLN A 692 -10.95 -59.62 -2.01
CA GLN A 692 -10.30 -58.32 -1.81
C GLN A 692 -11.31 -57.41 -1.10
N MET A 693 -11.28 -57.38 0.23
CA MET A 693 -11.97 -56.35 1.00
C MET A 693 -11.22 -55.05 0.81
N MET A 694 -11.83 -54.13 0.04
CA MET A 694 -11.50 -52.71 0.14
C MET A 694 -11.70 -52.29 1.60
N GLY A 695 -10.62 -51.81 2.23
CA GLY A 695 -10.69 -51.16 3.52
C GLY A 695 -11.65 -49.99 3.44
N VAL A 696 -12.56 -49.93 4.41
CA VAL A 696 -13.44 -48.80 4.62
C VAL A 696 -12.56 -47.60 5.01
N ASP A 697 -12.46 -46.61 4.13
CA ASP A 697 -11.87 -45.31 4.45
C ASP A 697 -12.75 -44.60 5.48
N ASP A 698 -12.27 -44.47 6.71
CA ASP A 698 -12.97 -43.83 7.84
C ASP A 698 -12.95 -42.29 7.72
N GLY A 699 -12.40 -41.72 6.64
CA GLY A 699 -12.39 -40.28 6.38
C GLY A 699 -11.56 -39.46 7.39
N ARG A 700 -10.77 -40.13 8.23
CA ARG A 700 -9.92 -39.51 9.26
C ARG A 700 -8.66 -38.89 8.63
N LYS A 701 -8.50 -37.57 8.76
CA LYS A 701 -7.36 -36.82 8.19
C LYS A 701 -6.20 -36.77 9.18
N MET A 702 -5.02 -37.25 8.76
CA MET A 702 -3.80 -37.29 9.59
C MET A 702 -2.65 -36.53 8.89
N LEU A 703 -1.81 -35.84 9.66
CA LEU A 703 -0.67 -35.06 9.17
C LEU A 703 0.62 -35.47 9.89
N ASP A 704 1.62 -35.88 9.12
CA ASP A 704 3.02 -36.00 9.55
C ASP A 704 3.80 -34.80 9.00
N LEU A 705 4.30 -33.95 9.90
CA LEU A 705 5.06 -32.74 9.58
C LEU A 705 6.48 -32.88 10.13
N VAL A 706 7.51 -32.80 9.28
CA VAL A 706 8.91 -32.87 9.71
C VAL A 706 9.62 -31.54 9.47
N PHE A 707 10.29 -31.03 10.50
CA PHE A 707 11.21 -29.91 10.37
C PHE A 707 12.64 -30.42 10.13
N ILE A 708 13.25 -29.99 9.02
CA ILE A 708 14.69 -30.12 8.81
C ILE A 708 15.30 -28.76 9.19
N GLN A 709 16.05 -28.74 10.29
CA GLN A 709 16.58 -27.50 10.87
C GLN A 709 18.09 -27.45 10.77
N ASP A 710 18.58 -26.47 10.02
CA ASP A 710 19.99 -26.09 10.03
C ASP A 710 20.39 -25.57 11.43
N CYS A 711 21.54 -26.04 11.92
CA CYS A 711 22.11 -25.72 13.22
C CYS A 711 23.53 -25.14 13.13
N THR A 712 23.95 -24.63 11.98
CA THR A 712 25.23 -23.92 11.81
C THR A 712 25.15 -22.49 12.38
N GLY A 713 26.30 -21.79 12.41
CA GLY A 713 26.48 -20.57 13.20
C GLY A 713 25.50 -19.42 12.91
N SER A 714 24.98 -19.31 11.69
CA SER A 714 24.05 -18.24 11.26
C SER A 714 22.60 -18.45 11.68
N GLN A 715 22.20 -19.67 12.05
CA GLN A 715 20.80 -20.06 12.25
C GLN A 715 20.20 -19.71 13.62
N GLY A 716 20.94 -19.03 14.50
CA GLY A 716 20.53 -18.84 15.90
C GLY A 716 19.16 -18.16 16.07
N SER A 717 18.82 -17.19 15.21
CA SER A 717 17.53 -16.49 15.24
C SER A 717 16.37 -17.38 14.80
N TYR A 718 16.55 -18.21 13.77
CA TYR A 718 15.54 -19.13 13.27
C TYR A 718 15.28 -20.29 14.24
N ILE A 719 16.33 -20.86 14.86
CA ILE A 719 16.19 -21.87 15.92
C ILE A 719 15.41 -21.30 17.11
N SER A 720 15.74 -20.07 17.53
CA SER A 720 15.05 -19.39 18.64
C SER A 720 13.58 -19.13 18.32
N SER A 721 13.28 -18.66 17.10
CA SER A 721 11.90 -18.41 16.65
C SER A 721 11.10 -19.71 16.54
N ALA A 722 11.66 -20.76 15.94
CA ALA A 722 11.03 -22.07 15.86
C ALA A 722 10.71 -22.63 17.26
N THR A 723 11.68 -22.58 18.19
CA THR A 723 11.50 -23.04 19.57
C THR A 723 10.39 -22.26 20.30
N LYS A 724 10.35 -20.94 20.13
CA LYS A 724 9.34 -20.08 20.78
C LYS A 724 7.93 -20.33 20.24
N ASN A 725 7.81 -20.58 18.93
CA ASN A 725 6.52 -20.56 18.23
C ASN A 725 5.95 -21.95 17.92
N ILE A 726 6.69 -23.06 18.12
CA ILE A 726 6.24 -24.40 17.73
C ILE A 726 4.88 -24.81 18.34
N GLU A 727 4.62 -24.43 19.60
CA GLU A 727 3.33 -24.69 20.25
C GLU A 727 2.20 -23.93 19.57
N GLN A 728 2.44 -22.66 19.21
CA GLN A 728 1.47 -21.81 18.52
C GLN A 728 1.22 -22.30 17.09
N ILE A 729 2.27 -22.73 16.38
CA ILE A 729 2.16 -23.31 15.03
C ILE A 729 1.28 -24.57 15.07
N CYS A 730 1.53 -25.48 16.00
CA CYS A 730 0.75 -26.71 16.14
C CYS A 730 -0.69 -26.43 16.58
N ALA A 731 -0.89 -25.46 17.49
CA ALA A 731 -2.22 -25.02 17.90
C ALA A 731 -3.00 -24.44 16.72
N ALA A 732 -2.42 -23.55 15.93
CA ALA A 732 -3.06 -22.95 14.75
C ALA A 732 -3.42 -23.98 13.67
N ILE A 733 -2.54 -24.97 13.43
CA ILE A 733 -2.83 -26.09 12.51
C ILE A 733 -4.03 -26.89 13.03
N PHE A 734 -4.10 -27.19 14.32
CA PHE A 734 -5.21 -27.92 14.92
C PHE A 734 -6.52 -27.10 14.91
N GLU A 735 -6.47 -25.85 15.32
CA GLU A 735 -7.60 -24.91 15.38
C GLU A 735 -8.17 -24.57 14.00
N SER A 736 -7.41 -24.83 12.92
CA SER A 736 -7.92 -24.71 11.55
C SER A 736 -9.11 -25.64 11.23
N GLY A 737 -9.38 -26.63 12.07
CA GLY A 737 -10.47 -27.60 11.90
C GLY A 737 -10.22 -28.66 10.83
N LYS A 738 -9.02 -28.71 10.23
CA LYS A 738 -8.66 -29.71 9.21
C LYS A 738 -8.31 -31.08 9.82
N LEU A 739 -7.93 -31.13 11.09
CA LEU A 739 -7.61 -32.33 11.86
C LEU A 739 -8.68 -32.56 12.94
N GLN A 740 -9.01 -33.82 13.24
CA GLN A 740 -10.12 -34.14 14.15
C GLN A 740 -9.68 -34.23 15.61
N THR A 741 -8.47 -34.76 15.85
CA THR A 741 -7.89 -35.01 17.18
C THR A 741 -6.43 -34.53 17.21
N ARG A 742 -5.91 -34.22 18.40
CA ARG A 742 -4.52 -33.71 18.52
C ARG A 742 -3.50 -34.77 18.11
N GLU A 743 -3.84 -36.04 18.25
CA GLU A 743 -3.05 -37.20 17.84
C GLU A 743 -2.98 -37.37 16.32
N ASP A 744 -3.83 -36.69 15.56
CA ASP A 744 -3.76 -36.67 14.10
C ASP A 744 -2.54 -35.90 13.58
N LEU A 745 -2.01 -34.97 14.38
CA LEU A 745 -0.75 -34.27 14.10
C LEU A 745 0.43 -34.98 14.77
N ARG A 746 1.42 -35.40 13.97
CA ARG A 746 2.75 -35.76 14.48
C ARG A 746 3.78 -34.81 13.92
N VAL A 747 4.64 -34.29 14.79
CA VAL A 747 5.75 -33.43 14.41
C VAL A 747 7.06 -34.19 14.58
N GLY A 748 7.88 -34.20 13.54
CA GLY A 748 9.24 -34.72 13.55
C GLY A 748 10.27 -33.60 13.44
N LEU A 749 11.48 -33.86 13.94
CA LEU A 749 12.60 -32.93 13.88
C LEU A 749 13.88 -33.67 13.50
N VAL A 750 14.54 -33.19 12.45
CA VAL A 750 15.89 -33.60 12.06
C VAL A 750 16.75 -32.35 11.99
N ALA A 751 17.75 -32.27 12.86
CA ALA A 751 18.73 -31.19 12.82
C ALA A 751 19.98 -31.62 12.05
N PHE A 752 20.63 -30.71 11.34
CA PHE A 752 21.89 -30.99 10.64
C PHE A 752 22.91 -29.86 10.79
N ARG A 753 24.17 -30.18 10.47
CA ARG A 753 25.34 -29.28 10.53
C ARG A 753 26.28 -29.62 9.36
N ASP A 754 27.54 -29.21 9.42
CA ASP A 754 28.53 -29.58 8.41
C ASP A 754 29.04 -31.03 8.54
N HIS A 755 29.61 -31.53 7.45
CA HIS A 755 30.41 -32.75 7.49
C HIS A 755 31.78 -32.52 8.17
N PRO A 756 32.40 -33.56 8.76
CA PRO A 756 33.81 -33.49 9.16
C PRO A 756 34.72 -33.28 7.94
N PRO A 757 35.76 -32.41 7.98
CA PRO A 757 36.38 -31.82 9.18
C PRO A 757 35.79 -30.49 9.70
N GLN A 758 34.77 -29.91 9.05
CA GLN A 758 34.23 -28.60 9.41
C GLN A 758 33.44 -28.63 10.73
N ASP A 759 32.69 -29.71 10.97
CA ASP A 759 32.07 -29.99 12.28
C ASP A 759 32.36 -31.44 12.71
N HIS A 760 32.57 -31.65 14.01
CA HIS A 760 32.88 -32.95 14.62
C HIS A 760 31.83 -33.40 15.65
N THR A 761 30.75 -32.65 15.84
CA THR A 761 29.70 -32.90 16.83
C THR A 761 28.71 -33.96 16.33
N TYR A 762 27.99 -33.66 15.25
CA TYR A 762 27.10 -34.57 14.53
C TYR A 762 26.83 -34.00 13.14
N VAL A 763 26.62 -34.88 12.16
CA VAL A 763 26.19 -34.47 10.81
C VAL A 763 24.66 -34.29 10.79
N THR A 764 23.94 -35.29 11.30
CA THR A 764 22.48 -35.26 11.49
C THR A 764 22.11 -35.70 12.90
N LYS A 765 20.99 -35.18 13.40
CA LYS A 765 20.41 -35.56 14.69
C LYS A 765 18.89 -35.70 14.53
N ASN A 766 18.42 -36.94 14.56
CA ASN A 766 17.02 -37.31 14.40
C ASN A 766 16.33 -37.47 15.76
N PHE A 767 15.24 -36.73 15.99
CA PHE A 767 14.45 -36.78 17.23
C PHE A 767 13.19 -37.64 17.11
N GLY A 768 12.93 -38.21 15.93
CA GLY A 768 11.75 -39.02 15.63
C GLY A 768 10.45 -38.20 15.55
N PHE A 769 9.33 -38.88 15.33
CA PHE A 769 7.99 -38.28 15.38
C PHE A 769 7.47 -38.22 16.83
N SER A 770 6.74 -37.17 17.16
CA SER A 770 5.97 -37.09 18.40
C SER A 770 4.65 -36.34 18.19
N SER A 771 3.59 -36.79 18.87
CA SER A 771 2.35 -36.02 19.05
C SER A 771 2.37 -35.15 20.31
N ASP A 772 3.39 -35.30 21.16
CA ASP A 772 3.62 -34.44 22.33
C ASP A 772 4.42 -33.20 21.90
N ILE A 773 3.71 -32.10 21.69
CA ILE A 773 4.31 -30.85 21.22
C ILE A 773 5.27 -30.25 22.26
N ALA A 774 5.05 -30.49 23.56
CA ALA A 774 5.98 -30.05 24.60
C ALA A 774 7.30 -30.81 24.52
N LYS A 775 7.28 -32.11 24.17
CA LYS A 775 8.51 -32.86 23.85
C LYS A 775 9.22 -32.26 22.64
N VAL A 776 8.50 -31.91 21.58
CA VAL A 776 9.09 -31.32 20.35
C VAL A 776 9.72 -29.96 20.65
N GLN A 777 9.05 -29.11 21.43
CA GLN A 777 9.60 -27.83 21.89
C GLN A 777 10.86 -28.04 22.73
N LYS A 778 10.85 -29.02 23.64
CA LYS A 778 12.04 -29.39 24.42
C LYS A 778 13.18 -29.86 23.52
N ASP A 779 12.91 -30.71 22.54
CA ASP A 779 13.91 -31.20 21.58
C ASP A 779 14.53 -30.04 20.78
N LEU A 780 13.70 -29.11 20.26
CA LEU A 780 14.14 -27.86 19.61
C LEU A 780 15.01 -26.99 20.54
N SER A 781 14.62 -26.85 21.81
CA SER A 781 15.38 -26.06 22.80
C SER A 781 16.77 -26.63 23.11
N THR A 782 17.04 -27.89 22.75
CA THR A 782 18.38 -28.48 22.87
C THR A 782 19.32 -28.13 21.72
N LEU A 783 18.79 -27.57 20.63
CA LEU A 783 19.56 -27.15 19.47
C LEU A 783 20.20 -25.78 19.72
N TYR A 784 21.43 -25.62 19.25
CA TYR A 784 22.13 -24.35 19.25
C TYR A 784 22.91 -24.19 17.96
N ALA A 785 22.96 -22.96 17.46
CA ALA A 785 23.71 -22.58 16.27
C ALA A 785 25.21 -22.56 16.59
N SER A 786 26.00 -23.37 15.88
CA SER A 786 27.47 -23.33 15.94
C SER A 786 28.06 -24.16 14.80
N GLY A 787 29.30 -23.89 14.41
CA GLY A 787 29.94 -24.57 13.28
C GLY A 787 29.96 -23.67 12.05
N GLY A 788 30.22 -24.25 10.88
CA GLY A 788 30.47 -23.55 9.62
C GLY A 788 31.91 -23.75 9.13
N GLY A 789 32.12 -23.70 7.82
CA GLY A 789 33.48 -23.69 7.27
C GLY A 789 33.58 -23.45 5.77
N ASP A 790 33.06 -24.37 4.97
CA ASP A 790 33.23 -24.42 3.52
C ASP A 790 32.04 -23.83 2.73
N GLY A 791 30.95 -23.48 3.42
CA GLY A 791 29.80 -22.78 2.86
C GLY A 791 28.60 -23.71 2.73
N PRO A 792 28.62 -24.70 1.81
CA PRO A 792 27.57 -25.72 1.74
C PRO A 792 27.56 -26.64 2.97
N GLU A 793 26.41 -27.24 3.25
CA GLU A 793 26.15 -27.99 4.49
C GLU A 793 25.56 -29.40 4.23
N ALA A 794 25.39 -30.21 5.29
CA ALA A 794 24.89 -31.58 5.20
C ALA A 794 23.37 -31.73 4.97
N VAL A 795 22.79 -30.84 4.17
CA VAL A 795 21.37 -30.86 3.76
C VAL A 795 20.99 -32.21 3.15
N THR A 796 21.86 -32.76 2.30
CA THR A 796 21.64 -34.07 1.64
C THR A 796 21.52 -35.20 2.65
N ALA A 797 22.39 -35.25 3.66
CA ALA A 797 22.33 -36.24 4.73
C ALA A 797 21.03 -36.10 5.55
N ALA A 798 20.59 -34.87 5.81
CA ALA A 798 19.33 -34.61 6.52
C ALA A 798 18.11 -35.09 5.74
N MET A 799 18.08 -34.87 4.42
CA MET A 799 17.02 -35.38 3.54
C MET A 799 16.98 -36.91 3.52
N ALA A 800 18.15 -37.57 3.51
CA ALA A 800 18.25 -39.03 3.56
C ALA A 800 17.73 -39.59 4.90
N GLU A 801 18.07 -38.94 6.01
CA GLU A 801 17.58 -39.29 7.36
C GLU A 801 16.06 -39.18 7.45
N VAL A 802 15.47 -38.11 6.91
CA VAL A 802 14.01 -37.89 6.90
C VAL A 802 13.27 -38.95 6.09
N LEU A 803 13.85 -39.42 4.99
CA LEU A 803 13.29 -40.55 4.23
C LEU A 803 13.29 -41.87 5.01
N GLY A 804 14.14 -42.02 6.02
CA GLY A 804 14.21 -43.19 6.90
C GLY A 804 13.24 -43.15 8.09
N MET A 805 12.52 -42.04 8.31
CA MET A 805 11.60 -41.90 9.44
C MET A 805 10.33 -42.76 9.31
N ASP A 806 9.68 -43.04 10.44
CA ASP A 806 8.47 -43.87 10.52
C ASP A 806 7.20 -43.11 10.11
N TRP A 807 7.05 -42.83 8.81
CA TRP A 807 5.91 -42.14 8.20
C TRP A 807 4.64 -42.99 8.21
N ARG A 808 3.49 -42.41 8.60
CA ARG A 808 2.19 -43.08 8.52
C ARG A 808 1.76 -43.23 7.05
N PRO A 809 1.35 -44.43 6.58
CA PRO A 809 0.96 -44.66 5.18
C PRO A 809 -0.14 -43.70 4.71
N GLU A 810 -1.21 -43.56 5.49
CA GLU A 810 -2.41 -42.78 5.14
C GLU A 810 -2.31 -41.28 5.48
N ALA A 811 -1.26 -40.86 6.18
CA ALA A 811 -1.10 -39.45 6.54
C ALA A 811 -0.65 -38.61 5.33
N THR A 812 -1.10 -37.36 5.32
CA THR A 812 -0.46 -36.29 4.54
C THR A 812 0.95 -36.11 5.06
N LYS A 813 1.96 -36.13 4.18
CA LYS A 813 3.38 -36.09 4.55
C LYS A 813 4.01 -34.81 4.06
N MET A 814 4.61 -34.04 4.96
CA MET A 814 5.19 -32.74 4.65
C MET A 814 6.53 -32.55 5.37
N VAL A 815 7.47 -31.94 4.68
CA VAL A 815 8.76 -31.51 5.21
C VAL A 815 8.88 -30.00 5.06
N VAL A 816 9.32 -29.33 6.12
CA VAL A 816 9.73 -27.92 6.11
C VAL A 816 11.23 -27.88 6.39
N LEU A 817 12.01 -27.52 5.38
CA LEU A 817 13.46 -27.35 5.49
C LEU A 817 13.79 -25.88 5.69
N ILE A 818 14.56 -25.55 6.73
CA ILE A 818 14.94 -24.19 7.12
C ILE A 818 16.47 -24.12 7.09
N ALA A 819 17.03 -23.35 6.14
CA ALA A 819 18.48 -23.20 5.99
C ALA A 819 18.83 -21.88 5.27
N ASP A 820 20.07 -21.42 5.43
CA ASP A 820 20.67 -20.30 4.67
C ASP A 820 21.85 -20.70 3.76
N ALA A 821 22.13 -21.99 3.64
CA ALA A 821 23.20 -22.54 2.82
C ALA A 821 22.72 -23.72 1.93
N PRO A 822 23.41 -23.99 0.80
CA PRO A 822 23.08 -25.10 -0.10
C PRO A 822 23.66 -26.46 0.34
N PRO A 823 23.22 -27.59 -0.26
CA PRO A 823 23.94 -28.86 -0.15
C PRO A 823 25.27 -28.85 -0.91
N HIS A 824 26.18 -29.73 -0.51
CA HIS A 824 27.41 -30.05 -1.25
C HIS A 824 27.14 -30.59 -2.67
N GLY A 825 28.04 -30.29 -3.60
CA GLY A 825 28.09 -30.85 -4.96
C GLY A 825 27.36 -30.04 -6.04
N ILE A 826 26.74 -28.92 -5.69
CA ILE A 826 26.01 -28.08 -6.66
C ILE A 826 26.92 -27.07 -7.40
N GLY A 827 28.23 -27.08 -7.11
CA GLY A 827 29.23 -26.23 -7.76
C GLY A 827 29.41 -24.85 -7.13
N GLU A 828 29.14 -24.70 -5.83
CA GLU A 828 29.39 -23.46 -5.11
C GLU A 828 30.88 -23.20 -4.87
N TYR A 829 31.22 -21.92 -4.75
CA TYR A 829 32.58 -21.54 -4.39
C TYR A 829 32.86 -21.89 -2.92
N GLY A 830 33.96 -22.59 -2.67
CA GLY A 830 34.41 -22.93 -1.32
C GLY A 830 34.04 -24.33 -0.87
N ASP A 831 33.18 -25.05 -1.62
CA ASP A 831 32.70 -26.39 -1.28
C ASP A 831 33.84 -27.39 -1.03
N GLY A 832 33.92 -27.91 0.20
CA GLY A 832 34.90 -28.92 0.60
C GLY A 832 34.60 -30.31 0.04
N PHE A 833 33.39 -30.51 -0.50
CA PHE A 833 32.88 -31.76 -1.03
C PHE A 833 32.25 -31.54 -2.42
N ASP A 834 33.04 -30.95 -3.32
CA ASP A 834 32.62 -30.55 -4.67
C ASP A 834 32.10 -31.71 -5.55
N ASP A 835 32.49 -32.96 -5.26
CA ASP A 835 31.99 -34.16 -5.96
C ASP A 835 30.60 -34.64 -5.46
N GLY A 836 30.06 -34.00 -4.43
CA GLY A 836 28.78 -34.35 -3.80
C GLY A 836 28.91 -34.74 -2.33
N SER A 837 27.76 -35.02 -1.72
CA SER A 837 27.67 -35.36 -0.30
C SER A 837 28.54 -36.58 0.07
N PRO A 838 29.34 -36.54 1.15
CA PRO A 838 30.23 -37.63 1.57
C PRO A 838 29.56 -38.98 1.83
N ASP A 839 28.26 -38.97 2.10
CA ASP A 839 27.44 -40.17 2.31
C ASP A 839 27.00 -40.86 1.00
N ASN A 840 27.46 -40.35 -0.15
CA ASN A 840 27.13 -40.80 -1.51
C ASN A 840 25.64 -40.70 -1.86
N ASN A 841 24.87 -39.92 -1.12
CA ASN A 841 23.51 -39.59 -1.50
C ASN A 841 23.50 -38.42 -2.46
N ASP A 842 22.55 -38.43 -3.40
CA ASP A 842 22.31 -37.32 -4.33
C ASP A 842 20.97 -36.64 -3.97
N PRO A 843 20.96 -35.32 -3.71
CA PRO A 843 19.77 -34.66 -3.22
C PRO A 843 18.64 -34.55 -4.26
N LEU A 844 18.93 -34.58 -5.58
CA LEU A 844 17.89 -34.64 -6.61
C LEU A 844 17.22 -36.03 -6.62
N GLN A 845 17.99 -37.10 -6.42
CA GLN A 845 17.44 -38.45 -6.27
C GLN A 845 16.60 -38.59 -4.99
N LEU A 846 17.06 -38.00 -3.87
CA LEU A 846 16.29 -37.97 -2.63
C LEU A 846 14.98 -37.19 -2.82
N ALA A 847 15.00 -36.03 -3.46
CA ALA A 847 13.79 -35.24 -3.76
C ALA A 847 12.78 -36.03 -4.61
N ARG A 848 13.23 -36.77 -5.62
CA ARG A 848 12.36 -37.66 -6.42
C ARG A 848 11.82 -38.83 -5.59
N THR A 849 12.64 -39.37 -4.69
CA THR A 849 12.20 -40.41 -3.76
C THR A 849 11.13 -39.87 -2.81
N MET A 850 11.29 -38.65 -2.28
CA MET A 850 10.28 -37.95 -1.47
C MET A 850 8.98 -37.77 -2.26
N ALA A 851 9.06 -37.25 -3.50
CA ALA A 851 7.91 -37.07 -4.38
C ALA A 851 7.18 -38.41 -4.64
N SER A 852 7.91 -39.49 -4.93
CA SER A 852 7.34 -40.83 -5.15
C SER A 852 6.66 -41.42 -3.91
N ARG A 853 7.07 -41.00 -2.71
CA ARG A 853 6.45 -41.38 -1.43
C ARG A 853 5.36 -40.41 -0.99
N GLY A 854 5.02 -39.43 -1.83
CA GLY A 854 4.04 -38.40 -1.54
C GLY A 854 4.44 -37.44 -0.43
N ILE A 855 5.74 -37.26 -0.19
CA ILE A 855 6.30 -36.33 0.78
C ILE A 855 6.57 -34.99 0.08
N THR A 856 5.81 -33.96 0.44
CA THR A 856 5.97 -32.61 -0.12
C THR A 856 7.04 -31.84 0.65
N LEU A 857 8.02 -31.24 -0.04
CA LEU A 857 9.09 -30.44 0.58
C LEU A 857 8.82 -28.94 0.37
N PHE A 858 8.69 -28.22 1.48
CA PHE A 858 8.69 -26.76 1.51
C PHE A 858 10.03 -26.27 2.03
N PHE A 859 10.60 -25.27 1.37
CA PHE A 859 11.88 -24.69 1.76
C PHE A 859 11.69 -23.26 2.25
N VAL A 860 12.10 -23.00 3.48
CA VAL A 860 12.19 -21.66 4.06
C VAL A 860 13.60 -21.15 3.83
N ALA A 861 13.73 -20.24 2.86
CA ALA A 861 14.99 -19.64 2.49
C ALA A 861 15.31 -18.48 3.43
N CYS A 862 16.36 -18.65 4.24
CA CYS A 862 16.78 -17.67 5.23
C CYS A 862 17.67 -16.60 4.55
N GLU A 863 17.08 -15.45 4.24
CA GLU A 863 17.70 -14.40 3.43
C GLU A 863 18.23 -13.25 4.32
N PRO A 864 19.29 -12.53 3.91
CA PRO A 864 19.93 -12.52 2.60
C PRO A 864 21.06 -13.55 2.37
N ALA A 865 21.31 -14.44 3.34
CA ALA A 865 22.50 -15.29 3.34
C ALA A 865 22.49 -16.32 2.20
N LEU A 866 21.34 -16.97 1.94
CA LEU A 866 21.19 -17.94 0.87
C LEU A 866 21.50 -17.37 -0.53
N SER A 867 21.05 -16.14 -0.82
CA SER A 867 21.33 -15.50 -2.10
C SER A 867 22.78 -15.08 -2.32
N GLY A 868 23.65 -15.22 -1.30
CA GLY A 868 25.10 -15.09 -1.46
C GLY A 868 25.71 -16.19 -2.32
N TYR A 869 25.02 -17.32 -2.47
CA TYR A 869 25.45 -18.48 -3.24
C TYR A 869 25.02 -18.39 -4.71
N SER A 870 25.83 -18.98 -5.59
CA SER A 870 25.69 -18.85 -7.05
C SER A 870 24.52 -19.63 -7.62
N TYR A 871 24.15 -20.76 -7.01
CA TYR A 871 23.19 -21.73 -7.53
C TYR A 871 22.16 -22.18 -6.48
N ALA A 872 22.37 -21.89 -5.19
CA ALA A 872 21.50 -22.33 -4.09
C ALA A 872 20.01 -22.04 -4.30
N THR A 873 19.63 -20.80 -4.60
CA THR A 873 18.23 -20.41 -4.85
C THR A 873 17.59 -21.23 -5.96
N ASP A 874 18.31 -21.44 -7.07
CA ASP A 874 17.81 -22.17 -8.24
C ASP A 874 17.67 -23.67 -7.93
N PHE A 875 18.63 -24.23 -7.18
CA PHE A 875 18.60 -25.61 -6.71
C PHE A 875 17.39 -25.87 -5.80
N TYR A 876 17.16 -25.01 -4.81
CA TYR A 876 16.04 -25.19 -3.89
C TYR A 876 14.68 -25.05 -4.58
N ARG A 877 14.53 -24.09 -5.50
CA ARG A 877 13.33 -24.01 -6.36
C ARG A 877 13.09 -25.30 -7.14
N ALA A 878 14.15 -25.93 -7.66
CA ALA A 878 14.01 -27.17 -8.41
C ALA A 878 13.54 -28.34 -7.53
N ILE A 879 14.12 -28.55 -6.34
CA ILE A 879 13.70 -29.67 -5.48
C ILE A 879 12.31 -29.47 -4.87
N THR A 880 11.89 -28.23 -4.61
CA THR A 880 10.51 -27.93 -4.23
C THR A 880 9.55 -28.19 -5.39
N ASN A 881 9.93 -27.87 -6.64
CA ASN A 881 9.12 -28.19 -7.82
C ASN A 881 8.97 -29.70 -8.01
N ILE A 882 10.06 -30.47 -7.89
CA ILE A 882 10.06 -31.95 -8.00
C ILE A 882 9.06 -32.55 -7.01
N THR A 883 9.06 -32.06 -5.76
CA THR A 883 8.20 -32.57 -4.68
C THR A 883 6.82 -31.89 -4.62
N SER A 884 6.52 -30.99 -5.55
CA SER A 884 5.26 -30.22 -5.59
C SER A 884 5.03 -29.32 -4.35
N GLY A 885 6.10 -28.88 -3.70
CA GLY A 885 6.08 -27.89 -2.62
C GLY A 885 6.42 -26.47 -3.09
N LEU A 886 6.84 -25.60 -2.17
CA LEU A 886 7.18 -24.21 -2.45
C LEU A 886 8.47 -23.77 -1.75
N MET A 887 9.15 -22.81 -2.35
CA MET A 887 10.23 -22.06 -1.73
C MET A 887 9.70 -20.71 -1.22
N LEU A 888 9.97 -20.40 0.05
CA LEU A 888 9.47 -19.23 0.76
C LEU A 888 10.65 -18.40 1.26
N PRO A 889 10.96 -17.25 0.63
CA PRO A 889 12.03 -16.38 1.10
C PRO A 889 11.59 -15.58 2.33
N LEU A 890 12.31 -15.74 3.44
CA LEU A 890 12.10 -14.99 4.66
C LEU A 890 13.28 -14.08 4.96
N THR A 891 12.99 -12.81 5.16
CA THR A 891 13.97 -11.78 5.52
C THR A 891 14.14 -11.62 7.04
N THR A 892 13.21 -12.17 7.82
CA THR A 892 13.24 -12.21 9.29
C THR A 892 12.61 -13.50 9.82
N ALA A 893 13.13 -13.98 10.95
CA ALA A 893 12.63 -15.16 11.65
C ALA A 893 11.24 -14.96 12.29
N ASP A 894 10.75 -13.70 12.43
CA ASP A 894 9.43 -13.40 13.00
C ASP A 894 8.27 -13.88 12.10
N LEU A 895 8.52 -13.98 10.79
CA LEU A 895 7.53 -14.42 9.80
C LEU A 895 7.43 -15.95 9.70
N LEU A 896 8.35 -16.67 10.33
CA LEU A 896 8.51 -18.13 10.21
C LEU A 896 7.23 -18.89 10.56
N ALA A 897 6.58 -18.54 11.68
CA ALA A 897 5.37 -19.21 12.13
C ALA A 897 4.21 -19.08 11.13
N HIS A 898 3.99 -17.87 10.61
CA HIS A 898 2.93 -17.58 9.64
C HIS A 898 3.16 -18.32 8.32
N ALA A 899 4.39 -18.34 7.82
CA ALA A 899 4.77 -19.05 6.60
C ALA A 899 4.56 -20.57 6.73
N ILE A 900 4.92 -21.16 7.87
CA ILE A 900 4.74 -22.60 8.13
C ILE A 900 3.26 -22.96 8.19
N VAL A 901 2.46 -22.23 8.99
CA VAL A 901 1.03 -22.51 9.15
C VAL A 901 0.33 -22.44 7.79
N GLY A 902 0.57 -21.39 7.02
CA GLY A 902 0.00 -21.25 5.69
C GLY A 902 0.37 -22.39 4.75
N SER A 903 1.64 -22.80 4.75
CA SER A 903 2.14 -23.87 3.87
C SER A 903 1.50 -25.22 4.20
N VAL A 904 1.31 -25.48 5.50
CA VAL A 904 0.65 -26.70 5.98
C VAL A 904 -0.82 -26.72 5.55
N LEU A 905 -1.53 -25.60 5.74
CA LEU A 905 -2.94 -25.51 5.38
C LEU A 905 -3.16 -25.65 3.87
N GLU A 906 -2.33 -25.01 3.05
CA GLU A 906 -2.34 -25.18 1.60
C GLU A 906 -2.09 -26.66 1.24
N ASN A 907 -1.04 -27.28 1.79
CA ASN A 907 -0.72 -28.68 1.48
C ASN A 907 -1.84 -29.67 1.87
N LEU A 908 -2.56 -29.42 2.97
CA LEU A 908 -3.72 -30.23 3.38
C LEU A 908 -4.88 -30.13 2.38
N ASP A 909 -5.12 -28.94 1.83
CA ASP A 909 -6.15 -28.70 0.82
C ASP A 909 -5.76 -29.32 -0.52
N MET A 910 -4.51 -29.15 -0.93
CA MET A 910 -3.95 -29.77 -2.14
C MET A 910 -3.99 -31.30 -2.08
N GLU A 911 -3.66 -31.90 -0.93
CA GLU A 911 -3.67 -33.34 -0.74
C GLU A 911 -5.07 -33.94 -0.87
N ARG A 912 -6.10 -33.23 -0.41
CA ARG A 912 -7.49 -33.64 -0.62
C ARG A 912 -7.79 -33.76 -2.11
N LEU A 913 -7.39 -32.77 -2.91
CA LEU A 913 -7.61 -32.77 -4.35
C LEU A 913 -6.82 -33.86 -5.06
N VAL A 914 -5.56 -34.10 -4.67
CA VAL A 914 -4.75 -35.21 -5.19
C VAL A 914 -5.43 -36.56 -4.93
N ARG A 915 -6.04 -36.77 -3.76
CA ARG A 915 -6.81 -37.99 -3.48
C ARG A 915 -8.07 -38.10 -4.35
N GLU A 916 -8.78 -37.00 -4.56
CA GLU A 916 -10.03 -36.98 -5.33
C GLU A 916 -9.81 -37.20 -6.85
N VAL A 917 -8.81 -36.54 -7.44
CA VAL A 917 -8.62 -36.52 -8.91
C VAL A 917 -7.35 -37.22 -9.39
N GLY A 918 -6.43 -37.55 -8.48
CA GLY A 918 -5.06 -37.93 -8.84
C GLY A 918 -4.95 -39.18 -9.69
N HIS A 919 -5.79 -40.20 -9.45
CA HIS A 919 -5.79 -41.42 -10.28
C HIS A 919 -6.12 -41.12 -11.76
N ALA A 920 -7.15 -40.29 -12.00
CA ALA A 920 -7.55 -39.91 -13.36
C ALA A 920 -6.50 -39.03 -14.05
N VAL A 921 -5.91 -38.10 -13.30
CA VAL A 921 -4.85 -37.21 -13.78
C VAL A 921 -3.61 -38.01 -14.15
N ALA A 922 -3.19 -38.93 -13.30
CA ALA A 922 -2.00 -39.75 -13.53
C ALA A 922 -2.19 -40.75 -14.68
N ALA A 923 -3.38 -41.34 -14.83
CA ALA A 923 -3.69 -42.23 -15.96
C ALA A 923 -3.53 -41.52 -17.32
N ARG A 924 -3.78 -40.21 -17.39
CA ARG A 924 -3.57 -39.42 -18.61
C ARG A 924 -2.11 -39.11 -18.86
N ILE A 925 -1.39 -38.68 -17.82
CA ILE A 925 0.04 -38.34 -17.95
C ILE A 925 0.86 -39.59 -18.30
N LEU A 926 0.69 -40.68 -17.55
CA LEU A 926 1.49 -41.90 -17.71
C LEU A 926 0.91 -42.87 -18.75
N GLY A 927 -0.42 -42.96 -18.86
CA GLY A 927 -1.10 -43.90 -19.75
C GLY A 927 -1.30 -43.38 -21.18
N ASN A 928 -1.62 -42.08 -21.33
CA ASN A 928 -1.82 -41.46 -22.65
C ASN A 928 -0.59 -40.66 -23.14
N ASN A 929 0.48 -40.59 -22.33
CA ASN A 929 1.71 -39.83 -22.61
C ASN A 929 1.46 -38.34 -22.91
N GLU A 930 0.45 -37.76 -22.25
CA GLU A 930 0.11 -36.34 -22.32
C GLU A 930 1.09 -35.51 -21.47
N SER A 931 1.36 -34.26 -21.87
CA SER A 931 2.26 -33.41 -21.11
C SER A 931 1.62 -32.97 -19.78
N VAL A 932 2.44 -32.86 -18.72
CA VAL A 932 1.97 -32.42 -17.39
C VAL A 932 1.30 -31.05 -17.47
N ASP A 933 1.81 -30.14 -18.30
CA ASP A 933 1.25 -28.80 -18.47
C ASP A 933 -0.13 -28.79 -19.16
N GLU A 934 -0.35 -29.65 -20.15
CA GLU A 934 -1.67 -29.78 -20.79
C GLU A 934 -2.70 -30.36 -19.82
N VAL A 935 -2.32 -31.43 -19.12
CA VAL A 935 -3.20 -32.04 -18.12
C VAL A 935 -3.47 -31.07 -16.97
N ALA A 936 -2.49 -30.27 -16.55
CA ALA A 936 -2.64 -29.25 -15.52
C ALA A 936 -3.59 -28.12 -15.94
N ARG A 937 -3.54 -27.65 -17.19
CA ARG A 937 -4.48 -26.62 -17.70
C ARG A 937 -5.90 -27.13 -17.69
N GLU A 938 -6.14 -28.33 -18.20
CA GLU A 938 -7.48 -28.93 -18.17
C GLU A 938 -7.95 -29.24 -16.75
N LEU A 939 -7.05 -29.68 -15.87
CA LEU A 939 -7.37 -29.92 -14.47
C LEU A 939 -7.73 -28.60 -13.78
N HIS A 940 -6.98 -27.53 -14.03
CA HIS A 940 -7.26 -26.20 -13.51
C HIS A 940 -8.65 -25.72 -13.97
N GLU A 941 -8.97 -25.83 -15.26
CA GLU A 941 -10.32 -25.50 -15.78
C GLU A 941 -11.41 -26.33 -15.08
N LYS A 942 -11.20 -27.64 -14.92
CA LYS A 942 -12.17 -28.52 -14.24
C LYS A 942 -12.34 -28.16 -12.76
N LEU A 943 -11.28 -27.80 -12.06
CA LEU A 943 -11.34 -27.42 -10.65
C LEU A 943 -11.93 -26.01 -10.47
N LEU A 944 -11.67 -25.09 -11.39
CA LEU A 944 -12.34 -23.78 -11.45
C LEU A 944 -13.85 -23.94 -11.69
N LEU A 945 -14.25 -24.81 -12.62
CA LEU A 945 -15.67 -25.12 -12.87
C LEU A 945 -16.37 -25.78 -11.67
N ARG A 946 -15.59 -26.41 -10.78
CA ARG A 946 -16.08 -26.98 -9.51
C ARG A 946 -16.13 -25.95 -8.38
N ASN A 947 -15.75 -24.70 -8.63
CA ASN A 947 -15.63 -23.65 -7.62
C ASN A 947 -14.70 -24.05 -6.45
N GLU A 948 -13.62 -24.77 -6.75
CA GLU A 948 -12.68 -25.21 -5.71
C GLU A 948 -11.77 -24.05 -5.26
N SER A 949 -11.83 -23.73 -3.96
CA SER A 949 -10.92 -22.80 -3.29
C SER A 949 -9.82 -23.54 -2.53
N THR A 950 -8.64 -22.93 -2.44
CA THR A 950 -7.55 -23.44 -1.61
C THR A 950 -6.93 -22.29 -0.83
N LYS A 951 -6.48 -22.57 0.39
CA LYS A 951 -5.65 -21.61 1.12
C LYS A 951 -4.31 -21.45 0.40
N LYS A 952 -3.86 -20.21 0.28
CA LYS A 952 -2.59 -19.84 -0.36
C LYS A 952 -1.79 -18.94 0.56
N VAL A 953 -0.51 -19.26 0.71
CA VAL A 953 0.45 -18.35 1.34
C VAL A 953 0.89 -17.32 0.31
N VAL A 954 0.62 -16.05 0.60
CA VAL A 954 1.10 -14.93 -0.21
C VAL A 954 2.25 -14.28 0.54
N ILE A 955 3.46 -14.49 0.02
CA ILE A 955 4.68 -13.83 0.47
C ILE A 955 5.18 -12.99 -0.68
N GLU A 956 5.53 -11.73 -0.38
CA GLU A 956 6.16 -10.87 -1.37
C GLU A 956 7.49 -11.51 -1.85
N SER A 957 7.60 -11.70 -3.17
CA SER A 957 8.83 -12.21 -3.77
C SER A 957 9.93 -11.16 -3.68
N ILE A 958 11.03 -11.50 -3.03
CA ILE A 958 12.24 -10.69 -2.99
C ILE A 958 13.20 -11.01 -4.14
N TYR A 959 12.90 -12.01 -4.97
CA TYR A 959 13.76 -12.45 -6.07
C TYR A 959 13.38 -11.83 -7.42
N LYS A 960 14.38 -11.47 -8.22
CA LYS A 960 14.23 -11.13 -9.64
C LYS A 960 14.14 -12.40 -10.47
N ASP A 961 13.19 -12.43 -11.40
CA ASP A 961 13.15 -13.49 -12.41
C ASP A 961 14.21 -13.21 -13.49
N SER A 962 15.09 -14.19 -13.74
CA SER A 962 16.09 -14.13 -14.81
C SER A 962 15.98 -15.35 -15.73
N GLU A 963 16.50 -15.22 -16.96
CA GLU A 963 16.55 -16.36 -17.90
C GLU A 963 17.51 -17.45 -17.41
N GLU A 964 18.62 -17.07 -16.79
CA GLU A 964 19.59 -18.01 -16.24
C GLU A 964 19.04 -18.78 -15.04
N SER A 965 18.27 -18.11 -14.16
CA SER A 965 17.61 -18.78 -13.04
C SER A 965 16.57 -19.80 -13.53
N ARG A 966 15.71 -19.41 -14.49
CA ARG A 966 14.75 -20.34 -15.12
C ARG A 966 15.45 -21.54 -15.77
N HIS A 967 16.51 -21.27 -16.55
CA HIS A 967 17.35 -22.31 -17.16
C HIS A 967 17.93 -23.27 -16.10
N ASN A 968 18.50 -22.76 -15.01
CA ASN A 968 19.08 -23.59 -13.96
C ASN A 968 18.04 -24.47 -13.25
N VAL A 969 16.86 -23.90 -12.95
CA VAL A 969 15.74 -24.64 -12.34
C VAL A 969 15.31 -25.79 -13.26
N ASP A 970 15.18 -25.53 -14.56
CA ASP A 970 14.81 -26.56 -15.54
C ASP A 970 15.86 -27.67 -15.63
N ILE A 971 17.16 -27.32 -15.65
CA ILE A 971 18.27 -28.27 -15.66
C ILE A 971 18.23 -29.16 -14.41
N TYR A 972 18.14 -28.59 -13.21
CA TYR A 972 18.05 -29.38 -11.98
C TYR A 972 16.80 -30.26 -11.92
N THR A 973 15.67 -29.76 -12.41
CA THR A 973 14.41 -30.51 -12.42
C THR A 973 14.49 -31.74 -13.32
N GLN A 974 15.17 -31.63 -14.47
CA GLN A 974 15.27 -32.69 -15.49
C GLN A 974 16.43 -33.66 -15.29
N ALA A 975 17.57 -33.21 -14.76
CA ALA A 975 18.78 -34.03 -14.61
C ALA A 975 18.61 -35.15 -13.58
N ALA A 976 19.11 -36.35 -13.86
CA ALA A 976 18.94 -37.51 -12.97
C ALA A 976 19.70 -37.37 -11.64
N ASN A 977 20.83 -36.66 -11.65
CA ASN A 977 21.72 -36.40 -10.51
C ASN A 977 22.48 -35.08 -10.70
N LEU A 978 23.19 -34.64 -9.66
CA LEU A 978 23.97 -33.40 -9.69
C LEU A 978 25.11 -33.44 -10.71
N GLN A 979 25.74 -34.60 -10.94
CA GLN A 979 26.84 -34.73 -11.90
C GLN A 979 26.38 -34.43 -13.35
N GLU A 980 25.14 -34.76 -13.70
CA GLU A 980 24.54 -34.43 -15.00
C GLU A 980 24.07 -32.97 -15.09
N ALA A 981 23.54 -32.42 -14.00
CA ALA A 981 23.05 -31.05 -13.96
C ALA A 981 24.19 -30.02 -14.07
N ARG A 982 25.25 -30.24 -13.30
CA ARG A 982 26.31 -29.24 -13.01
C ARG A 982 26.99 -28.64 -14.25
N PRO A 983 27.35 -29.40 -15.31
CA PRO A 983 28.00 -28.83 -16.50
C PRO A 983 27.14 -27.83 -17.28
N HIS A 984 25.83 -27.83 -17.06
CA HIS A 984 24.86 -27.04 -17.83
C HIS A 984 24.37 -25.78 -17.10
N LEU A 985 24.83 -25.56 -15.85
CA LEU A 985 24.41 -24.44 -15.02
C LEU A 985 25.03 -23.12 -15.46
N LYS A 986 24.25 -22.05 -15.43
CA LYS A 986 24.64 -20.68 -15.78
C LYS A 986 24.71 -19.82 -14.52
N ARG A 987 25.75 -19.01 -14.38
CA ARG A 987 25.80 -18.03 -13.28
C ARG A 987 24.82 -16.90 -13.56
N VAL A 988 23.97 -16.59 -12.58
CA VAL A 988 23.11 -15.40 -12.63
C VAL A 988 23.98 -14.17 -12.42
N SER A 989 23.89 -13.19 -13.32
CA SER A 989 24.69 -11.97 -13.26
C SER A 989 24.01 -10.89 -12.41
N GLY A 990 24.78 -10.21 -11.57
CA GLY A 990 24.27 -9.15 -10.69
C GLY A 990 23.52 -9.68 -9.46
N THR A 991 22.71 -8.80 -8.86
CA THR A 991 21.92 -9.12 -7.67
C THR A 991 20.70 -9.97 -8.01
N ARG A 992 20.44 -11.02 -7.23
CA ARG A 992 19.24 -11.85 -7.32
C ARG A 992 18.00 -11.19 -6.72
N PHE A 993 18.18 -10.08 -5.99
CA PHE A 993 17.08 -9.41 -5.31
C PHE A 993 16.39 -8.34 -6.15
N THR A 994 15.08 -8.16 -5.94
CA THR A 994 14.29 -7.06 -6.51
C THR A 994 14.82 -5.70 -6.06
N ASP A 995 14.66 -4.68 -6.89
CA ASP A 995 15.11 -3.33 -6.55
C ASP A 995 14.37 -2.82 -5.30
N LYS A 996 13.08 -3.16 -5.15
CA LYS A 996 12.28 -2.90 -3.94
C LYS A 996 12.91 -3.48 -2.66
N TYR A 997 13.40 -4.71 -2.68
CA TYR A 997 14.07 -5.30 -1.51
C TYR A 997 15.42 -4.64 -1.21
N LEU A 998 16.18 -4.27 -2.25
CA LEU A 998 17.47 -3.60 -2.08
C LEU A 998 17.30 -2.18 -1.52
N GLU A 999 16.29 -1.46 -1.99
CA GLU A 999 15.95 -0.12 -1.52
C GLU A 999 15.47 -0.13 -0.07
N SER A 1000 14.54 -1.02 0.29
CA SER A 1000 14.06 -1.19 1.68
C SER A 1000 15.22 -1.53 2.62
N ARG A 1001 16.09 -2.48 2.25
CA ARG A 1001 17.30 -2.82 3.03
C ARG A 1001 18.26 -1.63 3.17
N SER A 1002 18.43 -0.83 2.12
CA SER A 1002 19.31 0.35 2.15
C SER A 1002 18.81 1.42 3.13
N GLN A 1003 17.49 1.57 3.24
CA GLN A 1003 16.83 2.46 4.19
C GLN A 1003 16.98 1.95 5.63
N SER A 1004 16.90 0.63 5.86
CA SER A 1004 17.11 0.03 7.19
C SER A 1004 18.55 0.19 7.70
N THR A 1005 19.56 0.15 6.81
CA THR A 1005 20.97 0.36 7.20
C THR A 1005 21.34 1.82 7.48
N ARG A 1006 20.52 2.80 7.09
CA ARG A 1006 20.82 4.22 7.31
C ARG A 1006 20.42 4.74 8.70
N SER A 1007 19.74 3.93 9.51
CA SER A 1007 19.26 4.28 10.85
C SER A 1007 20.18 3.84 12.01
N THR A 1008 21.30 3.16 11.75
CA THR A 1008 22.31 2.81 12.76
C THR A 1008 23.69 3.36 12.35
N TYR A 1009 24.16 4.40 13.04
CA TYR A 1009 25.37 5.15 12.66
C TYR A 1009 26.67 4.34 12.76
N GLY A 1010 27.53 4.49 11.74
CA GLY A 1010 28.99 4.63 11.83
C GLY A 1010 29.78 3.57 12.59
N SER A 1011 30.29 2.56 11.88
CA SER A 1011 31.62 2.02 12.14
C SER A 1011 32.16 1.29 10.91
N SER A 1012 33.33 1.72 10.48
CA SER A 1012 34.15 1.10 9.44
C SER A 1012 34.57 -0.32 9.82
N TYR A 1013 34.21 -1.31 9.01
CA TYR A 1013 34.98 -2.55 8.84
C TYR A 1013 34.92 -2.98 7.37
N SER A 1014 36.07 -2.87 6.70
CA SER A 1014 36.30 -3.48 5.39
C SER A 1014 36.59 -4.97 5.58
N TYR A 1015 36.03 -5.83 4.73
CA TYR A 1015 36.66 -7.10 4.39
C TYR A 1015 36.80 -7.23 2.87
N PRO A 1016 37.88 -7.86 2.38
CA PRO A 1016 38.42 -7.60 1.04
C PRO A 1016 38.26 -8.83 0.15
N PHE A 1017 37.52 -8.76 -0.95
CA PHE A 1017 37.77 -9.61 -2.13
C PHE A 1017 37.02 -9.03 -3.34
N ALA A 1018 37.72 -8.25 -4.15
CA ALA A 1018 37.31 -7.94 -5.53
C ALA A 1018 38.59 -7.77 -6.38
N PRO A 1019 38.81 -8.57 -7.42
CA PRO A 1019 39.91 -8.34 -8.35
C PRO A 1019 39.56 -7.22 -9.33
N ALA A 1020 40.46 -6.26 -9.47
CA ALA A 1020 40.37 -5.16 -10.43
C ALA A 1020 40.82 -5.59 -11.84
N THR A 1021 40.16 -5.10 -12.90
CA THR A 1021 40.75 -4.94 -14.24
C THR A 1021 40.22 -3.68 -14.97
N PRO A 1022 40.99 -3.11 -15.93
CA PRO A 1022 41.12 -1.65 -16.15
C PRO A 1022 40.35 -1.12 -17.39
N PRO A 1023 40.37 0.21 -17.68
CA PRO A 1023 39.40 0.85 -18.58
C PRO A 1023 39.88 0.92 -20.04
N ARG A 1024 38.94 0.91 -20.99
CA ARG A 1024 39.18 1.38 -22.37
C ARG A 1024 37.93 1.98 -23.02
N SER A 1025 38.18 3.05 -23.75
CA SER A 1025 37.25 3.99 -24.38
C SER A 1025 37.08 3.64 -25.90
N PRO A 1026 36.31 4.39 -26.73
CA PRO A 1026 35.25 3.84 -27.58
C PRO A 1026 35.53 3.89 -29.09
N THR A 1027 34.86 3.05 -29.91
CA THR A 1027 34.80 3.25 -31.38
C THR A 1027 33.56 2.63 -32.06
N LYS A 1028 32.75 3.53 -32.64
CA LYS A 1028 32.02 3.57 -33.94
C LYS A 1028 31.80 2.29 -34.79
N SER A 1029 30.54 2.17 -35.25
CA SER A 1029 30.01 1.41 -36.41
C SER A 1029 30.60 1.89 -37.76
N PRO A 1030 30.47 1.15 -38.91
CA PRO A 1030 29.20 1.11 -39.66
C PRO A 1030 28.88 -0.14 -40.56
N ALA A 1031 27.67 -0.07 -41.12
CA ALA A 1031 26.84 -0.90 -42.02
C ALA A 1031 27.44 -1.66 -43.24
N SER A 1032 26.81 -2.79 -43.64
CA SER A 1032 25.99 -2.93 -44.88
C SER A 1032 25.65 -4.40 -45.27
N SER A 1033 24.41 -4.60 -45.75
CA SER A 1033 23.73 -5.77 -46.39
C SER A 1033 24.29 -6.14 -47.81
N PRO A 1034 23.82 -7.13 -48.65
CA PRO A 1034 22.47 -7.78 -48.72
C PRO A 1034 22.29 -9.23 -49.32
N LYS A 1035 21.07 -9.80 -49.13
CA LYS A 1035 20.11 -10.47 -50.09
C LYS A 1035 20.26 -11.90 -50.72
N ILE A 1036 19.11 -12.65 -50.65
CA ILE A 1036 18.36 -13.46 -51.68
C ILE A 1036 18.20 -15.00 -51.46
N GLY A 1037 16.93 -15.46 -51.52
CA GLY A 1037 16.55 -16.73 -52.20
C GLY A 1037 15.41 -17.57 -51.61
N SER A 1038 14.16 -17.37 -52.06
CA SER A 1038 13.01 -18.30 -51.93
C SER A 1038 12.91 -19.26 -53.16
N PRO A 1039 12.19 -20.40 -53.10
CA PRO A 1039 10.81 -20.43 -53.64
C PRO A 1039 9.83 -21.52 -53.07
N GLY A 1040 8.50 -21.27 -53.20
CA GLY A 1040 7.50 -22.27 -53.66
C GLY A 1040 6.61 -23.04 -52.67
N SER A 1041 5.31 -22.67 -52.61
CA SER A 1041 4.14 -23.40 -52.03
C SER A 1041 3.53 -24.42 -53.05
N PRO A 1042 2.34 -25.08 -52.89
CA PRO A 1042 1.32 -25.25 -51.79
C PRO A 1042 0.78 -26.74 -51.70
N PRO A 1043 -0.48 -27.15 -51.31
CA PRO A 1043 -1.56 -26.66 -50.42
C PRO A 1043 -2.18 -27.72 -49.44
N ARG A 1044 -2.90 -27.31 -48.37
CA ARG A 1044 -4.36 -27.56 -48.10
C ARG A 1044 -4.78 -27.21 -46.65
N LYS A 1045 -5.96 -26.60 -46.56
CA LYS A 1045 -6.66 -26.02 -45.41
C LYS A 1045 -7.36 -27.05 -44.51
N VAL A 1046 -7.46 -26.76 -43.20
CA VAL A 1046 -8.70 -26.82 -42.41
C VAL A 1046 -8.72 -25.60 -41.48
N VAL A 1047 -9.88 -24.96 -41.39
CA VAL A 1047 -10.19 -23.67 -40.77
C VAL A 1047 -10.56 -23.88 -39.30
N THR A 1048 -10.02 -23.06 -38.39
CA THR A 1048 -10.57 -22.86 -37.05
C THR A 1048 -10.79 -21.36 -36.86
N ASP A 1049 -12.05 -20.94 -36.90
CA ASP A 1049 -12.49 -19.58 -36.65
C ASP A 1049 -12.42 -19.26 -35.15
N PHE A 1050 -11.61 -18.27 -34.82
CA PHE A 1050 -11.72 -17.42 -33.63
C PHE A 1050 -12.23 -16.05 -34.12
N ALA A 1051 -13.19 -15.44 -33.43
CA ALA A 1051 -13.50 -14.03 -33.65
C ALA A 1051 -14.07 -13.37 -32.39
N ALA A 1052 -13.33 -12.40 -31.85
CA ALA A 1052 -13.90 -11.24 -31.18
C ALA A 1052 -13.46 -9.99 -31.97
N PHE A 1053 -14.48 -9.26 -32.46
CA PHE A 1053 -14.50 -7.97 -33.18
C PHE A 1053 -14.26 -7.93 -34.71
N GLY A 1054 -15.39 -7.87 -35.43
CA GLY A 1054 -15.59 -7.27 -36.77
C GLY A 1054 -17.10 -7.10 -37.06
N ALA A 1055 -17.58 -5.91 -37.43
CA ALA A 1055 -19.00 -5.51 -37.60
C ALA A 1055 -19.51 -5.64 -39.07
N PRO A 1056 -20.77 -5.33 -39.48
CA PRO A 1056 -22.13 -5.41 -38.89
C PRO A 1056 -23.17 -6.16 -39.80
N LYS A 1057 -24.42 -6.39 -39.34
CA LYS A 1057 -25.69 -6.25 -40.10
C LYS A 1057 -26.93 -6.54 -39.23
N ASN A 1058 -27.76 -5.51 -39.10
CA ASN A 1058 -29.09 -5.41 -38.49
C ASN A 1058 -29.10 -5.23 -36.96
N ALA A 1059 -29.49 -4.01 -36.59
CA ALA A 1059 -29.81 -3.60 -35.24
C ALA A 1059 -30.90 -4.50 -34.64
N SER A 1060 -30.59 -5.08 -33.49
CA SER A 1060 -31.58 -5.39 -32.46
C SER A 1060 -30.95 -4.95 -31.15
N VAL A 1061 -31.66 -4.08 -30.42
CA VAL A 1061 -31.22 -3.53 -29.11
C VAL A 1061 -31.27 -4.59 -28.03
N PHE A 1062 -31.71 -5.79 -28.37
CA PHE A 1062 -31.56 -6.91 -27.51
C PHE A 1062 -31.41 -8.24 -28.27
N GLY A 1063 -30.61 -9.13 -27.69
CA GLY A 1063 -30.18 -10.37 -28.31
C GLY A 1063 -28.79 -10.77 -27.85
N THR A 1064 -28.67 -11.22 -26.61
CA THR A 1064 -27.64 -12.21 -26.23
C THR A 1064 -28.28 -13.26 -25.34
N ALA A 1065 -28.44 -14.46 -25.90
CA ALA A 1065 -28.50 -15.69 -25.13
C ALA A 1065 -27.24 -15.78 -24.24
N VAL A 1066 -27.43 -16.15 -22.98
CA VAL A 1066 -26.35 -16.28 -22.02
C VAL A 1066 -25.60 -17.59 -22.30
N SER A 1067 -24.57 -17.50 -23.15
CA SER A 1067 -23.46 -18.45 -23.14
C SER A 1067 -22.20 -17.72 -22.66
N SER A 1068 -21.71 -18.15 -21.50
CA SER A 1068 -20.36 -17.93 -20.97
C SER A 1068 -19.82 -16.49 -20.90
N THR A 1069 -19.94 -15.90 -19.71
CA THR A 1069 -18.82 -15.16 -19.09
C THR A 1069 -18.21 -16.04 -18.00
N PRO A 1070 -16.87 -16.16 -17.91
CA PRO A 1070 -16.20 -16.82 -16.79
C PRO A 1070 -16.25 -15.88 -15.56
N PHE A 1071 -16.09 -16.45 -14.36
CA PHE A 1071 -16.35 -15.88 -13.03
C PHE A 1071 -17.79 -16.04 -12.53
N SER A 1072 -18.07 -17.23 -12.04
CA SER A 1072 -19.16 -17.50 -11.11
C SER A 1072 -18.59 -18.34 -9.96
N LEU A 1073 -18.13 -17.68 -8.90
CA LEU A 1073 -17.65 -18.30 -7.66
C LEU A 1073 -18.50 -17.75 -6.50
N ALA A 1074 -19.63 -18.40 -6.26
CA ALA A 1074 -20.41 -18.30 -5.04
C ALA A 1074 -21.12 -19.65 -4.85
N GLY A 1075 -20.39 -20.63 -4.33
CA GLY A 1075 -20.97 -21.77 -3.64
C GLY A 1075 -20.75 -21.52 -2.16
N GLY A 1076 -21.82 -21.32 -1.41
CA GLY A 1076 -21.73 -21.02 0.00
C GLY A 1076 -21.86 -22.23 0.89
N LYS A 1077 -21.81 -21.87 2.17
CA LYS A 1077 -22.42 -22.51 3.33
C LYS A 1077 -22.13 -21.61 4.53
N ALA A 1078 -23.19 -21.02 5.09
CA ALA A 1078 -23.15 -20.40 6.41
C ALA A 1078 -23.53 -21.42 7.50
N ALA A 1079 -23.06 -21.11 8.72
CA ALA A 1079 -23.40 -21.64 10.06
C ALA A 1079 -22.47 -22.73 10.64
N PHE A 1080 -21.70 -22.38 11.68
CA PHE A 1080 -22.16 -22.45 13.07
C PHE A 1080 -21.34 -21.52 13.98
N GLY A 1081 -22.01 -20.85 14.91
CA GLY A 1081 -21.39 -19.99 15.90
C GLY A 1081 -21.17 -20.64 17.26
N GLY A 1082 -20.28 -20.03 18.03
CA GLY A 1082 -20.42 -19.85 19.48
C GLY A 1082 -19.40 -20.57 20.36
N ILE A 1083 -18.41 -19.83 20.87
CA ILE A 1083 -18.08 -19.79 22.32
C ILE A 1083 -17.65 -18.36 22.67
N ARG A 1084 -18.44 -17.70 23.54
CA ARG A 1084 -18.01 -16.58 24.37
C ARG A 1084 -17.33 -17.14 25.62
N GLY A 1085 -16.18 -16.58 26.00
CA GLY A 1085 -15.55 -16.73 27.31
C GLY A 1085 -14.35 -15.81 27.40
N GLY A 1086 -14.46 -14.71 28.14
CA GLY A 1086 -13.69 -13.50 27.89
C GLY A 1086 -12.34 -13.34 28.61
N ALA A 1087 -11.57 -12.38 28.12
CA ALA A 1087 -10.71 -11.52 28.91
C ALA A 1087 -10.62 -10.15 28.22
N ARG A 1088 -10.99 -9.09 28.96
CA ARG A 1088 -10.94 -7.69 28.53
C ARG A 1088 -9.48 -7.25 28.36
N GLY A 1089 -9.14 -6.77 27.17
CA GLY A 1089 -8.06 -5.83 26.91
C GLY A 1089 -8.49 -4.97 25.73
N GLY A 1090 -8.82 -3.70 25.97
CA GLY A 1090 -9.21 -2.77 24.91
C GLY A 1090 -8.02 -2.46 24.02
N PHE A 1091 -8.23 -2.57 22.72
CA PHE A 1091 -7.43 -1.92 21.70
C PHE A 1091 -8.42 -1.15 20.83
N ASP A 1092 -8.15 0.15 20.70
CA ASP A 1092 -8.83 1.06 19.78
C ASP A 1092 -8.53 0.60 18.34
N ASP A 1093 -9.59 0.41 17.55
CA ASP A 1093 -9.49 0.14 16.10
C ASP A 1093 -9.22 1.45 15.37
N ASP A 1094 -7.94 1.81 15.28
CA ASP A 1094 -7.38 2.73 14.28
C ASP A 1094 -6.12 2.03 13.72
N GLU A 1095 -6.22 1.38 12.56
CA GLU A 1095 -5.02 0.94 11.82
C GLU A 1095 -5.05 1.52 10.39
N ASP A 1096 -4.41 2.69 10.31
CA ASP A 1096 -3.74 3.22 9.12
C ASP A 1096 -2.68 2.19 8.65
N GLU A 1097 -2.73 1.74 7.40
CA GLU A 1097 -1.65 0.90 6.84
C GLU A 1097 -0.43 1.78 6.52
N ASP A 1098 0.42 2.00 7.54
CA ASP A 1098 1.81 2.38 7.35
C ASP A 1098 2.54 1.21 6.64
N ASP A 1099 2.92 1.37 5.37
CA ASP A 1099 3.86 0.47 4.70
C ASP A 1099 5.27 0.76 5.28
N ASP A 1100 5.58 0.09 6.38
CA ASP A 1100 6.87 0.17 7.09
C ASP A 1100 8.03 -0.48 6.32
N GLY A 1101 7.78 -0.93 5.08
CA GLY A 1101 8.75 -1.59 4.22
C GLY A 1101 9.18 -2.97 4.71
N ARG A 1102 8.48 -3.55 5.70
CA ARG A 1102 8.74 -4.92 6.17
C ARG A 1102 7.96 -5.92 5.33
N GLN A 1103 8.62 -7.04 5.01
CA GLN A 1103 8.00 -8.16 4.31
C GLN A 1103 6.80 -8.69 5.12
N LYS A 1104 5.63 -8.81 4.49
CA LYS A 1104 4.42 -9.38 5.09
C LYS A 1104 4.17 -10.79 4.57
N VAL A 1105 3.57 -11.65 5.41
CA VAL A 1105 3.09 -12.98 5.05
C VAL A 1105 1.58 -13.01 5.28
N GLU A 1106 0.83 -13.20 4.20
CA GLU A 1106 -0.63 -13.24 4.23
C GLU A 1106 -1.14 -14.64 3.86
N LEU A 1107 -2.25 -15.02 4.45
CA LEU A 1107 -2.94 -16.28 4.20
C LEU A 1107 -4.26 -15.92 3.54
N ARG A 1108 -4.40 -16.21 2.25
CA ARG A 1108 -5.61 -15.91 1.46
C ARG A 1108 -6.33 -17.19 1.09
N GLU A 1109 -7.64 -17.15 0.98
CA GLU A 1109 -8.43 -18.24 0.41
C GLU A 1109 -8.94 -17.78 -0.95
N ASP A 1110 -8.33 -18.31 -2.01
CA ASP A 1110 -8.58 -17.93 -3.39
C ASP A 1110 -8.95 -19.16 -4.23
N SER A 1111 -9.49 -18.93 -5.43
CA SER A 1111 -9.67 -19.98 -6.43
C SER A 1111 -8.34 -20.69 -6.72
N ILE A 1112 -8.37 -22.01 -6.89
CA ILE A 1112 -7.15 -22.76 -7.19
C ILE A 1112 -6.42 -22.19 -8.41
N THR A 1113 -5.12 -21.96 -8.29
CA THR A 1113 -4.29 -21.40 -9.36
C THR A 1113 -3.80 -22.47 -10.34
N LEU A 1114 -3.37 -22.04 -11.54
CA LEU A 1114 -2.75 -22.96 -12.51
C LEU A 1114 -1.48 -23.63 -11.94
N ASP A 1115 -0.70 -22.91 -11.13
CA ASP A 1115 0.48 -23.46 -10.48
C ASP A 1115 0.13 -24.58 -9.47
N GLN A 1116 -0.90 -24.35 -8.66
CA GLN A 1116 -1.44 -25.37 -7.76
C GLN A 1116 -1.97 -26.58 -8.56
N ALA A 1117 -2.71 -26.37 -9.66
CA ALA A 1117 -3.15 -27.46 -10.52
C ALA A 1117 -1.97 -28.25 -11.14
N ARG A 1118 -0.89 -27.56 -11.54
CA ARG A 1118 0.35 -28.20 -12.00
C ARG A 1118 0.98 -29.04 -10.90
N ARG A 1119 1.04 -28.54 -9.67
CA ARG A 1119 1.52 -29.29 -8.50
C ARG A 1119 0.68 -30.54 -8.23
N ILE A 1120 -0.66 -30.46 -8.34
CA ILE A 1120 -1.54 -31.64 -8.25
C ILE A 1120 -1.20 -32.65 -9.35
N ALA A 1121 -1.02 -32.20 -10.59
CA ALA A 1121 -0.71 -33.05 -11.72
C ALA A 1121 0.64 -33.76 -11.56
N MET A 1122 1.68 -33.02 -11.16
CA MET A 1122 3.01 -33.56 -10.87
C MET A 1122 2.97 -34.58 -9.73
N GLN A 1123 2.34 -34.23 -8.61
CA GLN A 1123 2.22 -35.10 -7.45
C GLN A 1123 1.45 -36.39 -7.77
N SER A 1124 0.40 -36.29 -8.59
CA SER A 1124 -0.39 -37.43 -9.05
C SER A 1124 0.43 -38.37 -9.94
N ALA A 1125 1.22 -37.81 -10.86
CA ALA A 1125 2.11 -38.57 -11.73
C ALA A 1125 3.20 -39.31 -10.94
N TRP A 1126 3.87 -38.63 -9.99
CA TRP A 1126 4.90 -39.24 -9.15
C TRP A 1126 4.40 -40.41 -8.31
N ARG A 1127 3.18 -40.31 -7.76
CA ARG A 1127 2.58 -41.36 -6.94
C ARG A 1127 2.15 -42.59 -7.75
N SER A 1128 1.75 -42.39 -9.01
CA SER A 1128 1.23 -43.46 -9.86
C SER A 1128 2.32 -44.13 -10.69
N ALA A 1129 3.48 -43.51 -10.89
CA ALA A 1129 4.63 -44.11 -11.56
C ALA A 1129 5.23 -45.34 -10.82
N ARG A 1130 4.70 -45.67 -9.64
CA ARG A 1130 5.13 -46.79 -8.79
C ARG A 1130 4.01 -47.73 -8.34
N ALA A 1131 2.76 -47.50 -8.79
CA ALA A 1131 1.60 -48.32 -8.47
C ALA A 1131 1.51 -49.57 -9.34
#